data_AF-L8FZY9-F1
#
_entry.id   AF-L8FZY9-F1
#
_cell.length_a   1.000
_cell.length_b   1.000
_cell.length_c   1.000
_cell.angle_alpha   90.00
_cell.angle_beta   90.00
_cell.angle_gamma   90.00
#
_symmetry.space_group_name_H-M   'P 1'
#
loop_
_entity.id
_entity.type
_entity.pdbx_description
1 polymer ?
#
loop_
_entity_poly.entity_id
_entity_poly.type
_entity_poly.pdbx_seq_one_letter_code
_entity_poly.pdbx_strand_id
1 'polypeptide(L)'
;MLLRDLSPSHALLATLLAAAPQLSSAFYLPGVAPTSYAEGDSVPLYVNALTASASQKDGALRSIVPYDYYHPMFQFCRPDPEPEERPESLGSIIFGDRIKTSPFELKMGVNETCKAACNSVKFDVGSAAFTNDKIFRDFDLNWLVDGLPAGQLLEVDKTKTQFYSQGFKLGNSEMSPPALNNHYDILIDYHESSTGQFRVVGVLVQPSSRANSGVHDGTPDCGDASTPMQLATDRETTVTWTYGVYWRPSPTAWGTRWDKYLHVFDPKIHWFSLINSAIILVFLSLTVVSILYRALKKDIARYNRLDSIDLEDFSGTSAGLEDGVQEDSGWKLVHGDVFRAPKYSLMLSVFLGNGAQLFVMTGATIAFALLGFLSPSNRGSLGSVMIILYTLFGFIGGYASARVYKSFGGESWKLNIGLTPLLVPGLVFSTFFLLNFFLWVKGSSGAVPFTTMVVVVAIWFVISVPLSFAGSWVGFRQQAVAPPVRTNQIPRQIPPGTTWLRPIPSMLLVGLLPFAAIFVELFFIMSSIWFSKVYYMFGFLFLCYGLMIVTCAAVTILLVYFLLCSENYHWHWRAFLAAGTSAFYVFLHAVAYWVTKLQLGGLTGGVLYLGYSALISFLFLFSPKDLAITNLRYAILGLIPVVLGCSNPDTNACAGYIKSNQAVASPYCGTFTKSVVTATTALPAWATNCDSKPSQISKECSCYWTGAGGAPVTTRAGDYSWRRQRRRHTDWPYHDLAQVFGRWFATSKAITVTASFDGDMKMYDRSRKCHPWHPRFVLGRPRLARRMPCFILEDSATLSNVVIGPNQAEGVHCKGKCTINNVWWSDICEDAITFKQMSGTSCINGGGAFKASDKIIQFNGRGTVSVKNFYANDYGKVARSCGCSKLRQLQR
;
A
#
# COMPACT_ATOMS: atom_id res chain seq x y z
N MET A 1 -30.97 39.34 -9.56
CA MET A 1 -29.96 39.27 -8.47
C MET A 1 -28.59 39.40 -9.12
N LEU A 2 -27.77 40.36 -8.67
CA LEU A 2 -26.56 40.83 -9.34
C LEU A 2 -25.41 39.79 -9.36
N LEU A 3 -24.91 39.48 -10.56
CA LEU A 3 -23.74 38.64 -10.85
C LEU A 3 -22.45 39.48 -10.90
N ARG A 4 -22.05 40.12 -9.78
CA ARG A 4 -20.82 40.94 -9.77
C ARG A 4 -19.73 40.53 -8.77
N ASP A 5 -19.99 39.59 -7.85
CA ASP A 5 -19.05 39.26 -6.76
C ASP A 5 -18.61 37.78 -6.69
N LEU A 6 -18.53 37.07 -7.81
CA LEU A 6 -17.97 35.71 -7.84
C LEU A 6 -16.52 35.74 -8.33
N SER A 7 -15.61 35.26 -7.47
CA SER A 7 -14.19 35.06 -7.80
C SER A 7 -14.02 34.19 -9.06
N PRO A 8 -12.95 34.40 -9.86
CA PRO A 8 -12.78 33.76 -11.17
C PRO A 8 -12.80 32.22 -11.13
N SER A 9 -12.51 31.62 -9.98
CA SER A 9 -12.59 30.18 -9.73
C SER A 9 -14.02 29.61 -9.79
N HIS A 10 -15.01 30.38 -9.35
CA HIS A 10 -16.41 29.93 -9.30
C HIS A 10 -17.13 30.16 -10.62
N ALA A 11 -16.75 31.22 -11.35
CA ALA A 11 -17.22 31.45 -12.72
C ALA A 11 -16.77 30.32 -13.66
N LEU A 12 -15.52 29.84 -13.50
CA LEU A 12 -14.97 28.75 -14.30
C LEU A 12 -15.65 27.40 -14.00
N LEU A 13 -15.98 27.15 -12.73
CA LEU A 13 -16.76 25.98 -12.31
C LEU A 13 -18.21 26.05 -12.82
N ALA A 14 -18.84 27.22 -12.77
CA ALA A 14 -20.19 27.44 -13.28
C ALA A 14 -20.24 27.33 -14.81
N THR A 15 -19.22 27.79 -15.54
CA THR A 15 -19.13 27.58 -16.99
C THR A 15 -18.82 26.14 -17.37
N LEU A 16 -18.06 25.39 -16.57
CA LEU A 16 -17.85 23.94 -16.75
C LEU A 16 -19.12 23.14 -16.47
N LEU A 17 -19.92 23.54 -15.48
CA LEU A 17 -21.22 22.94 -15.17
C LEU A 17 -22.30 23.33 -16.20
N ALA A 18 -22.23 24.53 -16.78
CA ALA A 18 -23.14 24.98 -17.83
C ALA A 18 -22.76 24.48 -19.24
N ALA A 19 -21.49 24.13 -19.46
CA ALA A 19 -21.01 23.48 -20.68
C ALA A 19 -21.06 21.93 -20.61
N ALA A 20 -21.52 21.37 -19.48
CA ALA A 20 -21.85 19.95 -19.43
C ALA A 20 -23.04 19.71 -20.39
N PRO A 21 -22.94 18.75 -21.33
CA PRO A 21 -24.07 18.42 -22.20
C PRO A 21 -25.29 18.11 -21.33
N GLN A 22 -26.46 18.59 -21.76
CA GLN A 22 -27.72 18.32 -21.08
C GLN A 22 -27.84 16.81 -20.83
N LEU A 23 -27.86 16.42 -19.55
CA LEU A 23 -28.01 15.04 -19.06
C LEU A 23 -29.41 14.46 -19.32
N SER A 24 -30.16 15.00 -20.29
CA SER A 24 -31.50 14.53 -20.67
C SER A 24 -31.51 13.55 -21.83
N SER A 25 -30.36 13.20 -22.41
CA SER A 25 -30.28 11.91 -23.12
C SER A 25 -30.27 10.83 -22.05
N ALA A 26 -31.42 10.19 -21.83
CA ALA A 26 -31.51 9.01 -21.00
C ALA A 26 -30.39 8.04 -21.42
N PHE A 27 -29.40 7.86 -20.55
CA PHE A 27 -28.32 6.93 -20.79
C PHE A 27 -28.94 5.53 -20.82
N TYR A 28 -29.17 5.02 -22.03
CA TYR A 28 -29.64 3.67 -22.26
C TYR A 28 -28.52 2.73 -21.84
N LEU A 29 -28.72 1.98 -20.77
CA LEU A 29 -27.91 0.81 -20.44
C LEU A 29 -28.45 -0.35 -21.30
N PRO A 30 -27.72 -0.80 -22.33
CA PRO A 30 -28.14 -1.94 -23.15
C PRO A 30 -28.34 -3.17 -22.25
N GLY A 31 -29.42 -3.92 -22.49
CA GLY A 31 -29.76 -5.14 -21.75
C GLY A 31 -30.59 -4.95 -20.47
N VAL A 32 -31.04 -3.72 -20.16
CA VAL A 32 -31.88 -3.43 -18.97
C VAL A 32 -33.37 -3.23 -19.33
N ALA A 33 -33.69 -2.95 -20.60
CA ALA A 33 -35.07 -2.79 -21.05
C ALA A 33 -35.63 -4.12 -21.59
N PRO A 34 -36.88 -4.49 -21.26
CA PRO A 34 -37.51 -5.68 -21.80
C PRO A 34 -37.86 -5.50 -23.28
N THR A 35 -37.45 -6.46 -24.08
CA THR A 35 -37.96 -6.75 -25.42
C THR A 35 -39.26 -7.52 -25.29
N SER A 36 -40.34 -6.97 -25.88
CA SER A 36 -41.62 -7.66 -25.98
C SER A 36 -41.83 -8.08 -27.43
N TYR A 37 -42.34 -9.28 -27.63
CA TYR A 37 -42.64 -9.88 -28.92
C TYR A 37 -44.15 -10.12 -29.05
N ALA A 38 -44.71 -9.87 -30.23
CA ALA A 38 -46.04 -10.33 -30.60
C ALA A 38 -45.97 -11.78 -31.11
N GLU A 39 -47.13 -12.44 -31.21
CA GLU A 39 -47.21 -13.78 -31.81
C GLU A 39 -46.76 -13.75 -33.28
N GLY A 40 -45.87 -14.67 -33.66
CA GLY A 40 -45.28 -14.73 -35.00
C GLY A 40 -44.06 -13.82 -35.22
N ASP A 41 -43.72 -12.93 -34.29
CA ASP A 41 -42.52 -12.10 -34.39
C ASP A 41 -41.24 -12.94 -34.41
N SER A 42 -40.24 -12.48 -35.16
CA SER A 42 -38.93 -13.14 -35.20
C SER A 42 -38.16 -12.88 -33.91
N VAL A 43 -37.73 -13.96 -33.25
CA VAL A 43 -36.87 -13.91 -32.07
C VAL A 43 -35.45 -14.26 -32.48
N PRO A 44 -34.49 -13.32 -32.45
CA PRO A 44 -33.15 -13.58 -32.95
C PRO A 44 -32.38 -14.55 -32.03
N LEU A 45 -31.78 -15.57 -32.63
CA LEU A 45 -30.79 -16.43 -31.99
C LEU A 45 -29.39 -16.04 -32.47
N TYR A 46 -28.50 -15.77 -31.53
CA TYR A 46 -27.09 -15.52 -31.79
C TYR A 46 -26.22 -16.67 -31.26
N VAL A 47 -25.07 -16.86 -31.90
CA VAL A 47 -24.05 -17.83 -31.48
C VAL A 47 -22.81 -17.11 -30.96
N ASN A 48 -22.12 -17.71 -30.00
CA ASN A 48 -20.88 -17.22 -29.43
C ASN A 48 -19.78 -18.29 -29.52
N ALA A 49 -18.55 -17.91 -29.17
CA ALA A 49 -17.40 -18.80 -29.09
C ALA A 49 -17.67 -20.06 -28.25
N LEU A 50 -17.16 -21.19 -28.72
CA LEU A 50 -17.21 -22.46 -27.99
C LEU A 50 -16.16 -22.45 -26.88
N THR A 51 -16.58 -22.87 -25.69
CA THR A 51 -15.73 -22.94 -24.49
C THR A 51 -15.73 -24.36 -23.95
N ALA A 52 -14.59 -24.83 -23.45
CA ALA A 52 -14.54 -26.09 -22.73
C ALA A 52 -15.22 -25.94 -21.35
N SER A 53 -15.93 -26.98 -20.91
CA SER A 53 -16.49 -27.03 -19.56
C SER A 53 -15.92 -28.20 -18.76
N ALA A 54 -16.27 -28.26 -17.47
CA ALA A 54 -15.87 -29.38 -16.62
C ALA A 54 -16.42 -30.68 -17.20
N SER A 55 -15.56 -31.70 -17.30
CA SER A 55 -16.04 -33.03 -17.65
C SER A 55 -17.00 -33.57 -16.60
N GLN A 56 -18.11 -34.17 -17.01
CA GLN A 56 -19.06 -34.81 -16.09
C GLN A 56 -18.46 -36.03 -15.38
N LYS A 57 -17.47 -36.70 -15.98
CA LYS A 57 -16.83 -37.90 -15.39
C LYS A 57 -15.92 -37.57 -14.20
N ASP A 58 -14.96 -36.67 -14.43
CA ASP A 58 -13.86 -36.42 -13.47
C ASP A 58 -13.86 -34.99 -12.91
N GLY A 59 -14.75 -34.11 -13.40
CA GLY A 59 -14.80 -32.69 -13.04
C GLY A 59 -13.61 -31.85 -13.54
N ALA A 60 -12.69 -32.45 -14.31
CA ALA A 60 -11.49 -31.78 -14.81
C ALA A 60 -11.77 -30.95 -16.07
N LEU A 61 -11.06 -29.82 -16.21
CA LEU A 61 -11.07 -29.01 -17.44
C LEU A 61 -9.92 -29.44 -18.36
N ARG A 62 -10.24 -29.79 -19.62
CA ARG A 62 -9.27 -30.33 -20.58
C ARG A 62 -8.66 -29.29 -21.53
N SER A 63 -9.28 -28.11 -21.65
CA SER A 63 -8.81 -27.00 -22.49
C SER A 63 -9.24 -25.66 -21.89
N ILE A 64 -8.45 -24.61 -22.14
CA ILE A 64 -8.76 -23.22 -21.75
C ILE A 64 -8.94 -22.33 -22.99
N VAL A 65 -8.57 -22.83 -24.17
CA VAL A 65 -8.57 -22.05 -25.40
C VAL A 65 -9.96 -22.12 -26.05
N PRO A 66 -10.71 -21.01 -26.14
CA PRO A 66 -11.99 -20.99 -26.85
C PRO A 66 -11.77 -20.91 -28.36
N TYR A 67 -12.76 -21.38 -29.12
CA TYR A 67 -12.77 -21.31 -30.59
C TYR A 67 -14.01 -20.58 -31.08
N ASP A 68 -13.91 -19.95 -32.25
CA ASP A 68 -15.06 -19.32 -32.89
C ASP A 68 -16.07 -20.39 -33.31
N TYR A 69 -17.36 -20.08 -33.22
CA TYR A 69 -18.44 -20.94 -33.70
C TYR A 69 -18.25 -21.26 -35.19
N TYR A 70 -17.95 -20.24 -36.00
CA TYR A 70 -17.77 -20.42 -37.45
C TYR A 70 -16.34 -20.79 -37.86
N HIS A 71 -15.55 -21.37 -36.95
CA HIS A 71 -14.21 -21.83 -37.27
C HIS A 71 -14.28 -22.89 -38.42
N PRO A 72 -13.45 -22.80 -39.47
CA PRO A 72 -13.58 -23.64 -40.67
C PRO A 72 -13.62 -25.14 -40.40
N MET A 73 -12.90 -25.61 -39.39
CA MET A 73 -12.81 -27.03 -39.03
C MET A 73 -14.09 -27.61 -38.39
N PHE A 74 -15.04 -26.79 -37.93
CA PHE A 74 -16.29 -27.29 -37.35
C PHE A 74 -17.40 -27.50 -38.39
N GLN A 75 -17.28 -26.90 -39.58
CA GLN A 75 -18.23 -27.07 -40.70
C GLN A 75 -19.73 -26.85 -40.29
N PHE A 76 -20.00 -25.92 -39.36
CA PHE A 76 -21.37 -25.54 -39.00
C PHE A 76 -22.06 -24.74 -40.11
N CYS A 77 -23.40 -24.82 -40.15
CA CYS A 77 -24.24 -24.05 -41.06
C CYS A 77 -24.01 -22.54 -40.90
N ARG A 78 -23.70 -21.86 -42.00
CA ARG A 78 -23.61 -20.39 -42.04
C ARG A 78 -24.96 -19.78 -42.46
N PRO A 79 -25.40 -18.67 -41.84
CA PRO A 79 -26.59 -17.96 -42.30
C PRO A 79 -26.36 -17.32 -43.68
N ASP A 80 -27.47 -17.04 -44.38
CA ASP A 80 -27.52 -16.22 -45.59
C ASP A 80 -28.42 -15.00 -45.26
N PRO A 81 -27.90 -13.75 -45.24
CA PRO A 81 -26.54 -13.30 -45.61
C PRO A 81 -25.45 -13.75 -44.62
N GLU A 82 -24.17 -13.56 -45.01
CA GLU A 82 -23.01 -13.94 -44.19
C GLU A 82 -23.11 -13.47 -42.73
N PRO A 83 -22.57 -14.26 -41.77
CA PRO A 83 -22.74 -13.98 -40.35
C PRO A 83 -22.18 -12.60 -39.95
N GLU A 84 -23.05 -11.75 -39.41
CA GLU A 84 -22.71 -10.40 -38.95
C GLU A 84 -22.20 -10.44 -37.50
N GLU A 85 -21.10 -9.74 -37.22
CA GLU A 85 -20.57 -9.60 -35.85
C GLU A 85 -21.35 -8.55 -35.06
N ARG A 86 -21.77 -8.89 -33.84
CA ARG A 86 -22.47 -8.01 -32.91
C ARG A 86 -21.63 -7.78 -31.64
N PRO A 87 -20.63 -6.90 -31.66
CA PRO A 87 -19.85 -6.59 -30.46
C PRO A 87 -20.71 -5.79 -29.46
N GLU A 88 -20.83 -6.30 -28.22
CA GLU A 88 -21.58 -5.59 -27.16
C GLU A 88 -20.75 -4.50 -26.47
N SER A 89 -19.60 -4.85 -25.90
CA SER A 89 -18.79 -3.93 -25.09
C SER A 89 -17.30 -4.20 -25.23
N LEU A 90 -16.46 -3.22 -24.87
CA LEU A 90 -15.00 -3.40 -24.87
C LEU A 90 -14.58 -4.60 -24.00
N GLY A 91 -15.25 -4.76 -22.85
CA GLY A 91 -15.01 -5.88 -21.95
C GLY A 91 -15.38 -7.22 -22.56
N SER A 92 -16.50 -7.34 -23.30
CA SER A 92 -16.88 -8.61 -23.91
C SER A 92 -15.88 -9.04 -24.99
N ILE A 93 -15.38 -8.09 -25.78
CA ILE A 93 -14.33 -8.35 -26.78
C ILE A 93 -13.04 -8.87 -26.12
N ILE A 94 -12.63 -8.27 -25.00
CA ILE A 94 -11.41 -8.65 -24.25
C ILE A 94 -11.55 -10.02 -23.59
N PHE A 95 -12.76 -10.38 -23.12
CA PHE A 95 -13.04 -11.70 -22.57
C PHE A 95 -13.25 -12.80 -23.64
N GLY A 96 -13.14 -12.45 -24.93
CA GLY A 96 -13.19 -13.41 -26.02
C GLY A 96 -14.59 -13.70 -26.57
N ASP A 97 -15.60 -12.89 -26.21
CA ASP A 97 -16.93 -13.01 -26.81
C ASP A 97 -16.89 -12.61 -28.29
N ARG A 98 -17.44 -13.48 -29.14
CA ARG A 98 -17.55 -13.31 -30.59
C ARG A 98 -18.98 -13.66 -31.00
N ILE A 99 -19.89 -12.75 -30.70
CA ILE A 99 -21.33 -12.94 -30.96
C ILE A 99 -21.61 -12.69 -32.44
N LYS A 100 -22.22 -13.68 -33.09
CA LYS A 100 -22.55 -13.66 -34.53
C LYS A 100 -24.00 -14.08 -34.76
N THR A 101 -24.58 -13.63 -35.87
CA THR A 101 -25.91 -14.10 -36.31
C THR A 101 -25.88 -15.59 -36.61
N SER A 102 -27.01 -16.26 -36.38
CA SER A 102 -27.17 -17.70 -36.58
C SER A 102 -28.14 -18.02 -37.73
N PRO A 103 -28.08 -19.23 -38.31
CA PRO A 103 -29.03 -19.67 -39.33
C PRO A 103 -30.39 -20.12 -38.75
N PHE A 104 -30.55 -20.10 -37.42
CA PHE A 104 -31.76 -20.59 -36.75
C PHE A 104 -32.83 -19.51 -36.74
N GLU A 105 -33.97 -19.81 -37.35
CA GLU A 105 -35.13 -18.94 -37.33
C GLU A 105 -36.10 -19.38 -36.23
N LEU A 106 -36.38 -18.48 -35.28
CA LEU A 106 -37.37 -18.67 -34.23
C LEU A 106 -38.52 -17.68 -34.45
N LYS A 107 -39.75 -18.17 -34.42
CA LYS A 107 -40.97 -17.35 -34.48
C LYS A 107 -41.75 -17.51 -33.19
N MET A 108 -42.05 -16.39 -32.54
CA MET A 108 -42.72 -16.34 -31.24
C MET A 108 -44.05 -17.12 -31.27
N GLY A 109 -44.23 -18.10 -30.39
CA GLY A 109 -45.46 -18.88 -30.27
C GLY A 109 -45.68 -19.96 -31.33
N VAL A 110 -44.81 -20.08 -32.34
CA VAL A 110 -44.92 -21.09 -33.40
C VAL A 110 -44.00 -22.27 -33.08
N ASN A 111 -44.60 -23.45 -32.83
CA ASN A 111 -43.85 -24.68 -32.62
C ASN A 111 -43.47 -25.32 -33.96
N GLU A 112 -42.20 -25.73 -34.09
CA GLU A 112 -41.68 -26.41 -35.27
C GLU A 112 -40.95 -27.69 -34.82
N THR A 113 -41.30 -28.85 -35.37
CA THR A 113 -40.82 -30.15 -34.85
C THR A 113 -39.68 -30.77 -35.66
N CYS A 114 -39.40 -30.27 -36.87
CA CYS A 114 -38.27 -30.70 -37.67
C CYS A 114 -37.96 -29.69 -38.77
N LYS A 115 -36.90 -28.89 -38.56
CA LYS A 115 -36.40 -27.94 -39.55
C LYS A 115 -34.91 -28.15 -39.78
N ALA A 116 -34.48 -28.13 -41.03
CA ALA A 116 -33.05 -28.13 -41.35
C ALA A 116 -32.50 -26.70 -41.21
N ALA A 117 -31.36 -26.57 -40.53
CA ALA A 117 -30.65 -25.29 -40.43
C ALA A 117 -29.92 -24.93 -41.74
N CYS A 118 -29.44 -25.94 -42.47
CA CYS A 118 -28.90 -25.80 -43.81
C CYS A 118 -28.88 -27.16 -44.53
N ASN A 119 -28.49 -27.14 -45.81
CA ASN A 119 -28.24 -28.37 -46.58
C ASN A 119 -27.10 -29.19 -45.96
N SER A 120 -27.09 -30.50 -46.23
CA SER A 120 -26.09 -31.42 -45.69
C SER A 120 -24.65 -31.01 -46.04
N VAL A 121 -23.78 -30.97 -45.03
CA VAL A 121 -22.39 -30.54 -45.14
C VAL A 121 -21.46 -31.75 -45.06
N LYS A 122 -20.40 -31.75 -45.87
CA LYS A 122 -19.38 -32.80 -45.85
C LYS A 122 -18.23 -32.43 -44.93
N PHE A 123 -17.91 -33.32 -43.99
CA PHE A 123 -16.73 -33.23 -43.14
C PHE A 123 -15.58 -34.00 -43.79
N ASP A 124 -14.47 -33.30 -44.01
CA ASP A 124 -13.20 -33.91 -44.36
C ASP A 124 -12.59 -34.62 -43.14
N VAL A 125 -11.61 -35.50 -43.40
CA VAL A 125 -10.92 -36.29 -42.37
C VAL A 125 -10.27 -35.41 -41.30
N GLY A 126 -9.72 -34.25 -41.68
CA GLY A 126 -9.08 -33.31 -40.75
C GLY A 126 -10.10 -32.62 -39.83
N SER A 127 -11.20 -32.11 -40.40
CA SER A 127 -12.31 -31.51 -39.64
C SER A 127 -13.00 -32.51 -38.72
N ALA A 128 -13.15 -33.76 -39.17
CA ALA A 128 -13.68 -34.86 -38.35
C ALA A 128 -12.79 -35.13 -37.14
N ALA A 129 -11.47 -35.29 -37.35
CA ALA A 129 -10.51 -35.51 -36.27
C ALA A 129 -10.45 -34.31 -35.31
N PHE A 130 -10.48 -33.07 -35.84
CA PHE A 130 -10.49 -31.85 -35.03
C PHE A 130 -11.74 -31.76 -34.14
N THR A 131 -12.91 -32.03 -34.71
CA THR A 131 -14.20 -31.96 -34.00
C THR A 131 -14.29 -33.07 -32.94
N ASN A 132 -13.87 -34.30 -33.27
CA ASN A 132 -13.80 -35.40 -32.31
C ASN A 132 -12.87 -35.09 -31.12
N ASP A 133 -11.71 -34.46 -31.33
CA ASP A 133 -10.83 -34.00 -30.24
C ASP A 133 -11.53 -32.96 -29.35
N LYS A 134 -12.35 -32.06 -29.91
CA LYS A 134 -13.10 -31.06 -29.12
C LYS A 134 -14.27 -31.67 -28.35
N ILE A 135 -14.95 -32.66 -28.93
CA ILE A 135 -15.97 -33.43 -28.19
C ILE A 135 -15.32 -34.16 -27.01
N PHE A 136 -14.17 -34.81 -27.22
CA PHE A 136 -13.44 -35.48 -26.15
C PHE A 136 -12.97 -34.53 -25.03
N ARG A 137 -12.70 -33.27 -25.38
CA ARG A 137 -12.33 -32.22 -24.42
C ARG A 137 -13.53 -31.49 -23.79
N ASP A 138 -14.74 -32.01 -23.96
CA ASP A 138 -15.98 -31.49 -23.38
C ASP A 138 -16.25 -30.01 -23.72
N PHE A 139 -16.14 -29.67 -25.01
CA PHE A 139 -16.54 -28.35 -25.51
C PHE A 139 -18.06 -28.17 -25.52
N ASP A 140 -18.50 -27.01 -25.05
CA ASP A 140 -19.89 -26.59 -25.04
C ASP A 140 -20.13 -25.49 -26.10
N LEU A 141 -21.34 -25.52 -26.67
CA LEU A 141 -21.88 -24.52 -27.57
C LEU A 141 -22.58 -23.44 -26.75
N ASN A 142 -22.27 -22.18 -27.04
CA ASN A 142 -22.83 -21.03 -26.34
C ASN A 142 -23.77 -20.26 -27.28
N TRP A 143 -25.08 -20.44 -27.12
CA TRP A 143 -26.10 -19.69 -27.86
C TRP A 143 -26.78 -18.65 -26.98
N LEU A 144 -27.34 -17.63 -27.62
CA LEU A 144 -27.99 -16.50 -26.99
C LEU A 144 -29.34 -16.25 -27.65
N VAL A 145 -30.41 -16.22 -26.86
CA VAL A 145 -31.74 -15.82 -27.33
C VAL A 145 -32.23 -14.73 -26.39
N ASP A 146 -32.53 -13.55 -26.93
CA ASP A 146 -33.00 -12.41 -26.15
C ASP A 146 -32.08 -11.99 -24.97
N GLY A 147 -30.76 -12.17 -25.16
CA GLY A 147 -29.72 -11.92 -24.16
C GLY A 147 -29.56 -13.03 -23.10
N LEU A 148 -30.42 -14.05 -23.10
CA LEU A 148 -30.28 -15.21 -22.22
C LEU A 148 -29.39 -16.29 -22.86
N PRO A 149 -28.49 -16.92 -22.09
CA PRO A 149 -27.77 -18.09 -22.56
C PRO A 149 -28.73 -19.26 -22.77
N ALA A 150 -28.61 -19.94 -23.91
CA ALA A 150 -29.17 -21.26 -24.06
C ALA A 150 -28.45 -22.21 -23.10
N GLY A 151 -29.22 -22.95 -22.31
CA GLY A 151 -28.66 -23.86 -21.33
C GLY A 151 -29.10 -25.29 -21.50
N GLN A 152 -28.35 -26.20 -20.87
CA GLN A 152 -28.76 -27.58 -20.71
C GLN A 152 -29.28 -27.79 -19.29
N LEU A 153 -30.35 -28.58 -19.15
CA LEU A 153 -30.86 -28.96 -17.85
C LEU A 153 -29.88 -29.95 -17.21
N LEU A 154 -29.27 -29.56 -16.08
CA LEU A 154 -28.45 -30.45 -15.27
C LEU A 154 -29.14 -30.68 -13.92
N GLU A 155 -29.04 -31.90 -13.43
CA GLU A 155 -29.50 -32.28 -12.10
C GLU A 155 -28.29 -32.47 -11.18
N VAL A 156 -28.32 -31.87 -9.99
CA VAL A 156 -27.27 -32.07 -8.99
C VAL A 156 -27.50 -33.38 -8.25
N ASP A 157 -26.56 -34.33 -8.35
CA ASP A 157 -26.66 -35.68 -7.76
C ASP A 157 -27.04 -35.69 -6.26
N LYS A 158 -26.60 -34.68 -5.49
CA LYS A 158 -26.82 -34.62 -4.04
C LYS A 158 -28.14 -33.98 -3.61
N THR A 159 -28.68 -33.04 -4.39
CA THR A 159 -29.87 -32.25 -4.02
C THR A 159 -31.06 -32.49 -4.93
N LYS A 160 -30.89 -33.20 -6.06
CA LYS A 160 -31.88 -33.40 -7.12
C LYS A 160 -32.50 -32.10 -7.65
N THR A 161 -31.82 -30.98 -7.43
CA THR A 161 -32.26 -29.67 -7.91
C THR A 161 -31.83 -29.54 -9.36
N GLN A 162 -32.80 -29.32 -10.24
CA GLN A 162 -32.56 -29.04 -11.64
C GLN A 162 -32.21 -27.55 -11.81
N PHE A 163 -31.15 -27.27 -12.55
CA PHE A 163 -30.76 -25.90 -12.89
C PHE A 163 -30.30 -25.82 -14.35
N TYR A 164 -30.30 -24.62 -14.91
CA TYR A 164 -29.91 -24.41 -16.30
C TYR A 164 -28.42 -24.11 -16.32
N SER A 165 -27.61 -25.06 -16.77
CA SER A 165 -26.20 -24.82 -17.03
C SER A 165 -26.08 -23.95 -18.27
N GLN A 166 -25.21 -22.93 -18.25
CA GLN A 166 -24.97 -22.11 -19.44
C GLN A 166 -24.19 -22.91 -20.47
N GLY A 167 -24.64 -22.85 -21.72
CA GLY A 167 -24.12 -23.67 -22.79
C GLY A 167 -24.62 -25.12 -22.71
N PHE A 168 -24.37 -25.86 -23.78
CA PHE A 168 -24.75 -27.27 -23.91
C PHE A 168 -23.72 -28.03 -24.73
N LYS A 169 -23.66 -29.35 -24.55
CA LYS A 169 -22.57 -30.19 -25.08
C LYS A 169 -22.54 -30.24 -26.62
N LEU A 170 -21.36 -30.03 -27.21
CA LEU A 170 -21.12 -30.21 -28.65
C LEU A 170 -21.36 -31.66 -29.11
N GLY A 171 -21.05 -32.63 -28.25
CA GLY A 171 -21.19 -34.05 -28.55
C GLY A 171 -21.13 -34.89 -27.29
N ASN A 172 -21.40 -36.18 -27.44
CA ASN A 172 -21.27 -37.16 -26.38
C ASN A 172 -19.84 -37.73 -26.35
N SER A 173 -19.10 -37.41 -25.30
CA SER A 173 -17.73 -37.87 -25.04
C SER A 173 -17.67 -39.26 -24.39
N GLU A 174 -18.81 -39.86 -24.04
CA GLU A 174 -18.88 -41.18 -23.41
C GLU A 174 -18.72 -42.33 -24.40
N MET A 175 -19.05 -42.10 -25.67
CA MET A 175 -18.95 -43.08 -26.73
C MET A 175 -17.54 -43.09 -27.34
N SER A 176 -17.10 -44.27 -27.81
CA SER A 176 -15.86 -44.43 -28.56
C SER A 176 -16.17 -45.11 -29.90
N PRO A 177 -16.06 -44.40 -31.04
CA PRO A 177 -15.70 -43.00 -31.20
C PRO A 177 -16.78 -42.03 -30.66
N PRO A 178 -16.40 -40.77 -30.33
CA PRO A 178 -17.34 -39.78 -29.80
C PRO A 178 -18.44 -39.46 -30.81
N ALA A 179 -19.63 -39.16 -30.32
CA ALA A 179 -20.79 -38.83 -31.15
C ALA A 179 -21.01 -37.31 -31.20
N LEU A 180 -21.22 -36.76 -32.39
CA LEU A 180 -21.53 -35.35 -32.61
C LEU A 180 -23.03 -35.12 -32.40
N ASN A 181 -23.41 -34.10 -31.62
CA ASN A 181 -24.80 -33.70 -31.53
C ASN A 181 -25.12 -32.79 -32.71
N ASN A 182 -25.99 -33.25 -33.62
CA ASN A 182 -26.39 -32.54 -34.84
C ASN A 182 -27.87 -32.16 -34.89
N HIS A 183 -28.67 -32.62 -33.93
CA HIS A 183 -30.05 -32.21 -33.77
C HIS A 183 -30.27 -31.49 -32.43
N TYR A 184 -31.02 -30.38 -32.45
CA TYR A 184 -31.26 -29.54 -31.29
C TYR A 184 -32.74 -29.25 -31.06
N ASP A 185 -33.29 -29.74 -29.96
CA ASP A 185 -34.61 -29.32 -29.50
C ASP A 185 -34.47 -28.07 -28.63
N ILE A 186 -34.97 -26.93 -29.12
CA ILE A 186 -34.89 -25.62 -28.47
C ILE A 186 -36.22 -25.36 -27.75
N LEU A 187 -36.21 -25.46 -26.42
CA LEU A 187 -37.37 -25.17 -25.58
C LEU A 187 -37.25 -23.74 -25.03
N ILE A 188 -38.17 -22.88 -25.43
CA ILE A 188 -38.19 -21.47 -25.05
C ILE A 188 -39.34 -21.24 -24.08
N ASP A 189 -38.98 -20.86 -22.86
CA ASP A 189 -39.95 -20.45 -21.85
C ASP A 189 -40.28 -18.97 -22.05
N TYR A 190 -41.58 -18.66 -22.14
CA TYR A 190 -42.07 -17.29 -22.30
C TYR A 190 -43.08 -16.90 -21.22
N HIS A 191 -43.15 -15.61 -20.94
CA HIS A 191 -44.08 -15.01 -19.99
C HIS A 191 -44.92 -13.94 -20.70
N GLU A 192 -46.23 -13.99 -20.52
CA GLU A 192 -47.15 -12.97 -21.02
C GLU A 192 -47.26 -11.83 -20.00
N SER A 193 -46.74 -10.65 -20.36
CA SER A 193 -46.76 -9.48 -19.45
C SER A 193 -48.06 -8.68 -19.55
N SER A 194 -48.61 -8.61 -20.76
CA SER A 194 -49.89 -7.97 -21.09
C SER A 194 -50.47 -8.72 -22.29
N THR A 195 -51.78 -8.63 -22.51
CA THR A 195 -52.47 -9.35 -23.58
C THR A 195 -51.76 -9.18 -24.92
N GLY A 196 -51.25 -10.29 -25.49
CA GLY A 196 -50.55 -10.30 -26.78
C GLY A 196 -49.12 -9.73 -26.76
N GLN A 197 -48.49 -9.63 -25.58
CA GLN A 197 -47.09 -9.23 -25.42
C GLN A 197 -46.33 -10.29 -24.64
N PHE A 198 -45.50 -11.04 -25.35
CA PHE A 198 -44.73 -12.14 -24.81
C PHE A 198 -43.27 -11.73 -24.60
N ARG A 199 -42.67 -12.24 -23.53
CA ARG A 199 -41.26 -12.00 -23.20
C ARG A 199 -40.55 -13.31 -22.95
N VAL A 200 -39.34 -13.45 -23.47
CA VAL A 200 -38.53 -14.64 -23.26
C VAL A 200 -37.93 -14.63 -21.85
N VAL A 201 -38.15 -15.73 -21.12
CA VAL A 201 -37.75 -15.87 -19.71
C VAL A 201 -36.91 -17.10 -19.42
N GLY A 202 -36.65 -17.95 -20.41
CA GLY A 202 -35.75 -19.09 -20.28
C GLY A 202 -35.54 -19.80 -21.61
N VAL A 203 -34.38 -20.41 -21.78
CA VAL A 203 -33.97 -21.08 -23.02
C VAL A 203 -33.24 -22.36 -22.63
N LEU A 204 -33.80 -23.49 -23.03
CA LEU A 204 -33.23 -24.81 -22.85
C LEU A 204 -32.96 -25.45 -24.21
N VAL A 205 -31.82 -26.10 -24.35
CA VAL A 205 -31.49 -26.88 -25.53
C VAL A 205 -31.23 -28.32 -25.10
N GLN A 206 -31.94 -29.25 -25.75
CA GLN A 206 -31.71 -30.68 -25.62
C GLN A 206 -30.99 -31.17 -26.88
N PRO A 207 -29.65 -31.32 -26.82
CA PRO A 207 -28.89 -31.81 -27.96
C PRO A 207 -29.04 -33.33 -28.10
N SER A 208 -29.17 -33.80 -29.33
CA SER A 208 -29.18 -35.23 -29.67
C SER A 208 -28.33 -35.52 -30.91
N SER A 209 -27.84 -36.75 -31.00
CA SER A 209 -27.01 -37.23 -32.09
C SER A 209 -27.83 -38.15 -32.99
N ARG A 210 -28.00 -37.77 -34.27
CA ARG A 210 -28.91 -38.43 -35.23
C ARG A 210 -28.22 -38.63 -36.58
N ALA A 211 -27.72 -39.84 -36.83
CA ALA A 211 -26.98 -40.16 -38.05
C ALA A 211 -27.85 -40.19 -39.32
N ASN A 212 -29.11 -40.60 -39.18
CA ASN A 212 -30.05 -40.76 -40.31
C ASN A 212 -30.72 -39.45 -40.75
N SER A 213 -30.23 -38.29 -40.29
CA SER A 213 -30.82 -36.99 -40.64
C SER A 213 -30.40 -36.54 -42.04
N GLY A 214 -31.36 -36.05 -42.82
CA GLY A 214 -31.16 -35.71 -44.23
C GLY A 214 -32.13 -34.63 -44.70
N VAL A 215 -31.85 -34.08 -45.89
CA VAL A 215 -32.81 -33.25 -46.62
C VAL A 215 -33.12 -33.99 -47.92
N HIS A 216 -34.37 -34.42 -48.08
CA HIS A 216 -34.85 -35.15 -49.26
C HIS A 216 -35.88 -34.27 -49.99
N ASP A 217 -35.63 -33.91 -51.26
CA ASP A 217 -36.55 -33.08 -52.07
C ASP A 217 -37.03 -31.78 -51.39
N GLY A 218 -36.17 -31.15 -50.57
CA GLY A 218 -36.48 -29.90 -49.85
C GLY A 218 -37.26 -30.09 -48.55
N THR A 219 -37.66 -31.32 -48.19
CA THR A 219 -38.22 -31.63 -46.87
C THR A 219 -37.12 -32.15 -45.94
N PRO A 220 -37.01 -31.58 -44.72
CA PRO A 220 -36.05 -32.05 -43.73
C PRO A 220 -36.55 -33.34 -43.06
N ASP A 221 -35.70 -34.36 -43.00
CA ASP A 221 -35.87 -35.54 -42.17
C ASP A 221 -34.89 -35.46 -40.99
N CYS A 222 -35.43 -35.35 -39.79
CA CYS A 222 -34.63 -35.22 -38.57
C CYS A 222 -34.05 -36.56 -38.09
N GLY A 223 -34.49 -37.69 -38.65
CA GLY A 223 -34.07 -39.02 -38.23
C GLY A 223 -34.32 -39.33 -36.75
N ASP A 224 -33.89 -40.52 -36.35
CA ASP A 224 -34.04 -41.03 -34.99
C ASP A 224 -32.77 -40.87 -34.15
N ALA A 225 -32.94 -40.68 -32.84
CA ALA A 225 -31.85 -40.64 -31.86
C ALA A 225 -31.25 -42.02 -31.52
N SER A 226 -31.77 -43.10 -32.13
CA SER A 226 -31.29 -44.48 -31.91
C SER A 226 -29.91 -44.73 -32.53
N THR A 227 -29.55 -43.99 -33.58
CA THR A 227 -28.27 -44.12 -34.28
C THR A 227 -27.43 -42.86 -34.10
N PRO A 228 -26.33 -42.93 -33.32
CA PRO A 228 -25.49 -41.76 -33.05
C PRO A 228 -24.70 -41.36 -34.29
N MET A 229 -24.62 -40.06 -34.55
CA MET A 229 -23.79 -39.48 -35.60
C MET A 229 -22.32 -39.47 -35.16
N GLN A 230 -21.53 -40.39 -35.73
CA GLN A 230 -20.09 -40.50 -35.48
C GLN A 230 -19.29 -40.01 -36.69
N LEU A 231 -18.36 -39.09 -36.45
CA LEU A 231 -17.48 -38.58 -37.50
C LEU A 231 -16.34 -39.57 -37.72
N ALA A 232 -16.22 -40.09 -38.93
CA ALA A 232 -15.18 -41.03 -39.31
C ALA A 232 -13.85 -40.29 -39.56
N THR A 233 -12.74 -40.84 -39.08
CA THR A 233 -11.39 -40.26 -39.24
C THR A 233 -10.61 -40.86 -40.42
N ASP A 234 -11.25 -41.68 -41.23
CA ASP A 234 -10.69 -42.38 -42.38
C ASP A 234 -11.43 -42.08 -43.69
N ARG A 235 -12.66 -41.55 -43.62
CA ARG A 235 -13.51 -41.21 -44.77
C ARG A 235 -14.32 -39.93 -44.53
N GLU A 236 -14.81 -39.35 -45.61
CA GLU A 236 -15.74 -38.22 -45.54
C GLU A 236 -17.06 -38.65 -44.89
N THR A 237 -17.59 -37.79 -44.04
CA THR A 237 -18.91 -37.98 -43.40
C THR A 237 -19.83 -36.82 -43.74
N THR A 238 -21.08 -37.12 -44.09
CA THR A 238 -22.08 -36.10 -44.41
C THR A 238 -22.94 -35.87 -43.17
N VAL A 239 -23.03 -34.63 -42.70
CA VAL A 239 -23.80 -34.24 -41.52
C VAL A 239 -24.90 -33.27 -41.95
N THR A 240 -26.13 -33.54 -41.51
CA THR A 240 -27.26 -32.61 -41.63
C THR A 240 -27.56 -32.02 -40.26
N TRP A 241 -27.68 -30.70 -40.19
CA TRP A 241 -28.02 -29.98 -38.97
C TRP A 241 -29.52 -29.70 -38.93
N THR A 242 -30.19 -30.20 -37.89
CA THR A 242 -31.63 -30.06 -37.74
C THR A 242 -32.00 -29.53 -36.37
N TYR A 243 -33.17 -28.93 -36.24
CA TYR A 243 -33.65 -28.39 -34.98
C TYR A 243 -35.17 -28.42 -34.87
N GLY A 244 -35.65 -28.42 -33.64
CA GLY A 244 -37.04 -28.18 -33.27
C GLY A 244 -37.15 -26.98 -32.34
N VAL A 245 -38.28 -26.28 -32.36
CA VAL A 245 -38.57 -25.13 -31.51
C VAL A 245 -39.88 -25.36 -30.79
N TYR A 246 -39.86 -25.28 -29.47
CA TYR A 246 -41.02 -25.50 -28.61
C TYR A 246 -41.19 -24.34 -27.64
N TRP A 247 -42.35 -23.68 -27.70
CA TRP A 247 -42.70 -22.58 -26.81
C TRP A 247 -43.49 -23.08 -25.61
N ARG A 248 -43.02 -22.76 -24.40
CA ARG A 248 -43.67 -23.16 -23.15
C ARG A 248 -44.03 -21.94 -22.29
N PRO A 249 -45.29 -21.79 -21.86
CA PRO A 249 -45.66 -20.71 -20.95
C PRO A 249 -45.01 -20.93 -19.57
N SER A 250 -44.49 -19.86 -18.97
CA SER A 250 -43.83 -19.88 -17.67
C SER A 250 -44.34 -18.75 -16.76
N PRO A 251 -44.58 -19.03 -15.47
CA PRO A 251 -45.05 -18.01 -14.51
C PRO A 251 -43.95 -17.03 -14.08
N THR A 252 -42.69 -17.23 -14.50
CA THR A 252 -41.57 -16.36 -14.10
C THR A 252 -41.66 -14.99 -14.76
N ALA A 253 -41.70 -13.94 -13.93
CA ALA A 253 -41.67 -12.56 -14.42
C ALA A 253 -40.33 -12.25 -15.11
N TRP A 254 -40.35 -11.32 -16.06
CA TRP A 254 -39.15 -10.93 -16.81
C TRP A 254 -38.00 -10.45 -15.91
N GLY A 255 -38.30 -9.74 -14.81
CA GLY A 255 -37.29 -9.22 -13.89
C GLY A 255 -36.48 -10.29 -13.15
N THR A 256 -37.02 -11.51 -12.98
CA THR A 256 -36.37 -12.63 -12.27
C THR A 256 -35.92 -13.75 -13.22
N ARG A 257 -35.93 -13.51 -14.54
CA ARG A 257 -35.61 -14.53 -15.55
C ARG A 257 -34.21 -15.15 -15.41
N TRP A 258 -33.26 -14.39 -14.85
CA TRP A 258 -31.90 -14.86 -14.61
C TRP A 258 -31.77 -15.83 -13.44
N ASP A 259 -32.74 -15.90 -12.52
CA ASP A 259 -32.69 -16.79 -11.35
C ASP A 259 -32.59 -18.27 -11.75
N LYS A 260 -33.13 -18.66 -12.91
CA LYS A 260 -33.01 -20.01 -13.48
C LYS A 260 -31.56 -20.42 -13.81
N TYR A 261 -30.70 -19.45 -14.10
CA TYR A 261 -29.31 -19.65 -14.50
C TYR A 261 -28.30 -19.37 -13.37
N LEU A 262 -28.69 -18.59 -12.36
CA LEU A 262 -27.81 -18.12 -11.28
C LEU A 262 -27.85 -19.05 -10.05
N HIS A 263 -27.64 -20.35 -10.27
CA HIS A 263 -27.61 -21.30 -9.17
C HIS A 263 -26.32 -21.18 -8.34
N VAL A 264 -26.47 -20.92 -7.04
CA VAL A 264 -25.34 -20.91 -6.09
C VAL A 264 -25.08 -22.32 -5.58
N PHE A 265 -23.95 -22.88 -5.99
CA PHE A 265 -23.48 -24.18 -5.49
C PHE A 265 -23.06 -24.07 -4.03
N ASP A 266 -23.65 -24.90 -3.17
CA ASP A 266 -23.27 -25.07 -1.75
C ASP A 266 -23.05 -23.75 -0.97
N PRO A 267 -24.08 -22.92 -0.75
CA PRO A 267 -23.94 -21.65 -0.01
C PRO A 267 -23.38 -21.82 1.41
N LYS A 268 -23.50 -23.02 1.99
CA LYS A 268 -22.92 -23.39 3.28
C LYS A 268 -21.39 -23.26 3.29
N ILE A 269 -20.71 -23.54 2.16
CA ILE A 269 -19.25 -23.45 2.06
C ILE A 269 -18.80 -21.98 2.14
N HIS A 270 -19.52 -21.06 1.49
CA HIS A 270 -19.24 -19.62 1.56
C HIS A 270 -19.42 -19.07 2.97
N TRP A 271 -20.48 -19.45 3.67
CA TRP A 271 -20.67 -19.07 5.07
C TRP A 271 -19.59 -19.65 6.00
N PHE A 272 -19.21 -20.90 5.79
CA PHE A 272 -18.11 -21.52 6.55
C PHE A 272 -16.78 -20.77 6.34
N SER A 273 -16.46 -20.41 5.10
CA SER A 273 -15.31 -19.57 4.74
C SER A 273 -15.34 -18.21 5.44
N LEU A 274 -16.48 -17.53 5.39
CA LEU A 274 -16.66 -16.21 5.99
C LEU A 274 -16.47 -16.26 7.51
N ILE A 275 -17.08 -17.25 8.18
CA ILE A 275 -16.96 -17.44 9.63
C ILE A 275 -15.51 -17.74 10.01
N ASN A 276 -14.84 -18.66 9.31
CA ASN A 276 -13.45 -19.02 9.60
C ASN A 276 -12.52 -17.80 9.45
N SER A 277 -12.71 -17.03 8.37
CA SER A 277 -11.94 -15.81 8.12
C SER A 277 -12.21 -14.71 9.15
N ALA A 278 -13.46 -14.59 9.61
CA ALA A 278 -13.83 -13.68 10.69
C ALA A 278 -13.20 -14.08 12.03
N ILE A 279 -13.14 -15.39 12.35
CA ILE A 279 -12.48 -15.89 13.57
C ILE A 279 -10.98 -15.54 13.55
N ILE A 280 -10.30 -15.78 12.42
CA ILE A 280 -8.88 -15.42 12.25
C ILE A 280 -8.70 -13.91 12.46
N LEU A 281 -9.57 -13.09 11.89
CA LEU A 281 -9.51 -11.64 12.03
C LEU A 281 -9.70 -11.19 13.49
N VAL A 282 -10.69 -11.75 14.20
CA VAL A 282 -10.94 -11.43 15.60
C VAL A 282 -9.72 -11.79 16.44
N PHE A 283 -9.15 -12.99 16.25
CA PHE A 283 -7.96 -13.42 16.97
C PHE A 283 -6.75 -12.51 16.70
N LEU A 284 -6.51 -12.14 15.44
CA LEU A 284 -5.43 -11.21 15.08
C LEU A 284 -5.65 -9.82 15.67
N SER A 285 -6.87 -9.30 15.60
CA SER A 285 -7.22 -7.98 16.15
C SER A 285 -7.05 -7.95 17.67
N LEU A 286 -7.51 -8.98 18.38
CA LEU A 286 -7.32 -9.12 19.83
C LEU A 286 -5.83 -9.22 20.20
N THR A 287 -5.04 -9.94 19.41
CA THR A 287 -3.59 -10.04 19.62
C THR A 287 -2.91 -8.68 19.47
N VAL A 288 -3.23 -7.94 18.41
CA VAL A 288 -2.69 -6.58 18.19
C VAL A 288 -3.12 -5.63 19.31
N VAL A 289 -4.39 -5.63 19.68
CA VAL A 289 -4.91 -4.80 20.79
C VAL A 289 -4.25 -5.17 22.12
N SER A 290 -4.08 -6.46 22.42
CA SER A 290 -3.40 -6.92 23.63
C SER A 290 -1.93 -6.47 23.68
N ILE A 291 -1.21 -6.57 22.56
CA ILE A 291 0.18 -6.09 22.45
C ILE A 291 0.23 -4.58 22.66
N LEU A 292 -0.62 -3.81 21.98
CA LEU A 292 -0.69 -2.35 22.14
C LEU A 292 -1.08 -1.94 23.57
N TYR A 293 -2.05 -2.61 24.17
CA TYR A 293 -2.47 -2.37 25.55
C TYR A 293 -1.36 -2.70 26.55
N ARG A 294 -0.66 -3.83 26.38
CA ARG A 294 0.49 -4.19 27.22
C ARG A 294 1.62 -3.18 27.07
N ALA A 295 1.93 -2.74 25.85
CA ALA A 295 2.93 -1.71 25.59
C ALA A 295 2.56 -0.38 26.25
N LEU A 296 1.31 0.08 26.07
CA LEU A 296 0.80 1.31 26.65
C LEU A 296 0.76 1.25 28.19
N LYS A 297 0.27 0.16 28.77
CA LYS A 297 0.22 -0.03 30.24
C LYS A 297 1.62 -0.05 30.85
N LYS A 298 2.58 -0.74 30.21
CA LYS A 298 3.99 -0.73 30.63
C LYS A 298 4.59 0.67 30.56
N ASP A 299 4.25 1.43 29.52
CA ASP A 299 4.72 2.80 29.36
C ASP A 299 4.10 3.78 30.36
N ILE A 300 2.79 3.73 30.60
CA ILE A 300 2.10 4.55 31.61
C ILE A 300 2.62 4.23 33.01
N ALA A 301 2.75 2.96 33.37
CA ALA A 301 3.29 2.55 34.67
C ALA A 301 4.73 3.05 34.88
N ARG A 302 5.55 3.06 33.81
CA ARG A 302 6.91 3.64 33.85
C ARG A 302 6.87 5.15 34.09
N TYR A 303 6.01 5.90 33.39
CA TYR A 303 5.90 7.35 33.59
C TYR A 303 5.39 7.71 34.99
N ASN A 304 4.38 6.99 35.50
CA ASN A 304 3.89 7.20 36.86
C ASN A 304 4.96 6.89 37.91
N ARG A 305 5.84 5.91 37.66
CA ARG A 305 6.97 5.61 38.55
C ARG A 305 8.04 6.70 38.52
N LEU A 306 8.26 7.35 37.37
CA LEU A 306 9.18 8.50 37.28
C LEU A 306 8.59 9.74 37.99
N ASP A 307 7.28 9.96 37.90
CA ASP A 307 6.58 11.05 38.60
C ASP A 307 6.60 10.87 40.13
N SER A 308 6.49 9.62 40.62
CA SER A 308 6.67 9.33 42.06
C SER A 308 8.11 9.52 42.52
N ILE A 309 9.10 9.26 41.67
CA ILE A 309 10.52 9.48 41.99
C ILE A 309 10.85 10.97 42.07
N ASP A 310 10.26 11.82 41.22
CA ASP A 310 10.42 13.28 41.29
C ASP A 310 9.78 13.90 42.56
N LEU A 311 8.75 13.26 43.13
CA LEU A 311 8.13 13.68 44.41
C LEU A 311 8.88 13.16 45.65
N GLU A 312 9.50 11.99 45.57
CA GLU A 312 10.27 11.39 46.67
C GLU A 312 11.69 11.97 46.84
N ASP A 313 12.25 12.64 45.82
CA ASP A 313 13.57 13.31 45.92
C ASP A 313 13.53 14.61 46.79
N PHE A 314 12.35 15.01 47.29
CA PHE A 314 12.20 16.03 48.34
C PHE A 314 12.16 15.47 49.77
N SER A 315 12.05 14.15 49.95
CA SER A 315 12.09 13.48 51.25
C SER A 315 13.23 12.46 51.28
N GLY A 316 14.38 12.87 51.82
CA GLY A 316 15.66 12.15 51.76
C GLY A 316 15.74 10.80 52.48
N THR A 317 14.99 9.79 52.02
CA THR A 317 15.17 8.39 52.41
C THR A 317 15.49 7.55 51.19
N SER A 318 16.78 7.23 51.07
CA SER A 318 17.35 6.30 50.10
C SER A 318 16.82 4.88 50.33
N ALA A 319 15.78 4.47 49.58
CA ALA A 319 15.33 3.09 49.53
C ALA A 319 14.59 2.77 48.21
N GLY A 320 15.29 2.81 47.08
CA GLY A 320 14.69 2.39 45.80
C GLY A 320 15.61 2.40 44.57
N LEU A 321 16.94 2.45 44.75
CA LEU A 321 17.88 2.90 43.72
C LEU A 321 18.68 1.79 43.04
N GLU A 322 18.15 0.57 42.89
CA GLU A 322 18.88 -0.50 42.18
C GLU A 322 18.17 -1.17 40.99
N ASP A 323 16.96 -0.77 40.58
CA ASP A 323 16.28 -1.47 39.44
C ASP A 323 15.55 -0.56 38.43
N GLY A 324 15.96 0.71 38.32
CA GLY A 324 15.25 1.74 37.54
C GLY A 324 15.82 2.09 36.16
N VAL A 325 17.10 1.85 35.90
CA VAL A 325 17.74 2.19 34.61
C VAL A 325 17.72 0.98 33.69
N GLN A 326 16.52 0.44 33.43
CA GLN A 326 16.36 -0.52 32.36
C GLN A 326 16.32 0.26 31.05
N GLU A 327 17.41 0.12 30.29
CA GLU A 327 17.68 0.62 28.93
C GLU A 327 16.39 0.95 28.16
N ASP A 328 16.33 2.15 27.56
CA ASP A 328 15.20 2.57 26.74
C ASP A 328 14.78 1.45 25.79
N SER A 329 13.50 1.05 25.84
CA SER A 329 12.99 -0.10 25.09
C SER A 329 13.24 0.07 23.59
N GLY A 330 13.69 -0.99 22.89
CA GLY A 330 14.21 -1.00 21.52
C GLY A 330 13.59 -0.06 20.48
N TRP A 331 12.26 0.09 20.43
CA TRP A 331 11.61 1.02 19.48
C TRP A 331 11.80 2.50 19.85
N LYS A 332 11.96 2.83 21.14
CA LYS A 332 12.27 4.17 21.64
C LYS A 332 13.70 4.57 21.32
N LEU A 333 14.64 3.63 21.29
CA LEU A 333 16.03 3.90 20.87
C LEU A 333 16.14 4.27 19.39
N VAL A 334 15.22 3.80 18.55
CA VAL A 334 15.24 4.06 17.11
C VAL A 334 14.33 5.20 16.67
N HIS A 335 13.66 5.90 17.60
CA HIS A 335 12.71 6.97 17.26
C HIS A 335 13.30 8.03 16.31
N GLY A 336 14.58 8.38 16.48
CA GLY A 336 15.32 9.32 15.63
C GLY A 336 15.73 8.78 14.25
N ASP A 337 15.46 7.52 13.91
CA ASP A 337 15.79 6.92 12.60
C ASP A 337 14.58 6.28 11.89
N VAL A 338 13.43 6.11 12.58
CA VAL A 338 12.21 5.45 12.03
C VAL A 338 11.69 6.11 10.75
N PHE A 339 11.74 7.44 10.65
CA PHE A 339 11.16 8.20 9.53
C PHE A 339 12.18 8.54 8.43
N ARG A 340 13.33 7.87 8.41
CA ARG A 340 14.33 8.06 7.35
C ARG A 340 13.77 7.54 6.01
N ALA A 341 14.11 8.25 4.93
CA ALA A 341 13.75 7.83 3.58
C ALA A 341 14.25 6.40 3.28
N PRO A 342 13.41 5.53 2.69
CA PRO A 342 13.81 4.18 2.34
C PRO A 342 14.78 4.15 1.16
N LYS A 343 15.58 3.08 1.08
CA LYS A 343 16.36 2.77 -0.12
C LYS A 343 15.40 2.66 -1.32
N TYR A 344 15.74 3.22 -2.49
CA TYR A 344 14.86 3.21 -3.67
C TYR A 344 13.46 3.83 -3.45
N SER A 345 13.38 4.98 -2.78
CA SER A 345 12.14 5.70 -2.46
C SER A 345 11.22 5.96 -3.66
N LEU A 346 11.79 6.17 -4.84
CA LEU A 346 11.09 6.35 -6.12
C LEU A 346 10.26 5.13 -6.53
N MET A 347 10.85 3.93 -6.47
CA MET A 347 10.12 2.71 -6.89
C MET A 347 9.01 2.40 -5.89
N LEU A 348 9.26 2.61 -4.60
CA LEU A 348 8.26 2.43 -3.56
C LEU A 348 7.07 3.38 -3.77
N SER A 349 7.30 4.67 -4.05
CA SER A 349 6.20 5.62 -4.30
C SER A 349 5.40 5.28 -5.55
N VAL A 350 6.06 4.87 -6.63
CA VAL A 350 5.41 4.42 -7.88
C VAL A 350 4.52 3.21 -7.63
N PHE A 351 5.01 2.21 -6.90
CA PHE A 351 4.23 1.01 -6.56
C PHE A 351 3.07 1.31 -5.61
N LEU A 352 3.28 2.17 -4.61
CA LEU A 352 2.20 2.61 -3.72
C LEU A 352 1.12 3.41 -4.47
N GLY A 353 1.50 4.22 -5.46
CA GLY A 353 0.57 4.95 -6.31
C GLY A 353 -0.29 4.04 -7.19
N ASN A 354 0.36 3.17 -7.99
CA ASN A 354 -0.36 2.16 -8.80
C ASN A 354 -1.25 1.28 -7.94
N GLY A 355 -0.74 0.94 -6.77
CA GLY A 355 -1.50 0.20 -5.82
C GLY A 355 -2.75 0.95 -5.32
N ALA A 356 -2.62 2.22 -4.92
CA ALA A 356 -3.75 3.02 -4.46
C ALA A 356 -4.87 3.08 -5.52
N GLN A 357 -4.47 3.21 -6.79
CA GLN A 357 -5.38 3.15 -7.93
C GLN A 357 -6.08 1.78 -8.04
N LEU A 358 -5.34 0.66 -7.97
CA LEU A 358 -5.92 -0.68 -7.99
C LEU A 358 -6.86 -0.95 -6.81
N PHE A 359 -6.52 -0.45 -5.61
CA PHE A 359 -7.32 -0.60 -4.40
C PHE A 359 -8.67 0.11 -4.52
N VAL A 360 -8.67 1.38 -4.93
CA VAL A 360 -9.92 2.14 -5.09
C VAL A 360 -10.74 1.61 -6.26
N MET A 361 -10.09 1.20 -7.37
CA MET A 361 -10.76 0.57 -8.50
C MET A 361 -11.45 -0.74 -8.10
N THR A 362 -10.76 -1.62 -7.37
CA THR A 362 -11.33 -2.90 -6.92
C THR A 362 -12.49 -2.66 -5.96
N GLY A 363 -12.31 -1.79 -4.96
CA GLY A 363 -13.37 -1.45 -4.00
C GLY A 363 -14.59 -0.82 -4.66
N ALA A 364 -14.41 0.10 -5.60
CA ALA A 364 -15.51 0.72 -6.34
C ALA A 364 -16.23 -0.27 -7.27
N THR A 365 -15.49 -1.17 -7.93
CA THR A 365 -16.08 -2.22 -8.78
C THR A 365 -16.95 -3.15 -7.95
N ILE A 366 -16.45 -3.62 -6.81
CA ILE A 366 -17.23 -4.51 -5.93
C ILE A 366 -18.43 -3.76 -5.34
N ALA A 367 -18.30 -2.47 -5.01
CA ALA A 367 -19.43 -1.67 -4.53
C ALA A 367 -20.51 -1.49 -5.61
N PHE A 368 -20.16 -1.23 -6.87
CA PHE A 368 -21.14 -1.18 -7.96
C PHE A 368 -21.76 -2.54 -8.25
N ALA A 369 -21.00 -3.63 -8.08
CA ALA A 369 -21.53 -4.98 -8.17
C ALA A 369 -22.53 -5.27 -7.03
N LEU A 370 -22.24 -4.84 -5.80
CA LEU A 370 -23.13 -4.96 -4.65
C LEU A 370 -24.45 -4.21 -4.85
N LEU A 371 -24.41 -3.02 -5.46
CA LEU A 371 -25.60 -2.22 -5.77
C LEU A 371 -26.42 -2.78 -6.95
N GLY A 372 -25.96 -3.86 -7.60
CA GLY A 372 -26.65 -4.50 -8.72
C GLY A 372 -26.47 -3.82 -10.07
N PHE A 373 -25.58 -2.81 -10.18
CA PHE A 373 -25.30 -2.15 -11.47
C PHE A 373 -24.47 -3.02 -12.41
N LEU A 374 -23.74 -4.01 -11.88
CA LEU A 374 -23.01 -5.01 -12.64
C LEU A 374 -23.76 -6.34 -12.62
N SER A 375 -24.90 -6.37 -13.32
CA SER A 375 -25.69 -7.59 -13.49
C SER A 375 -25.04 -8.52 -14.53
N PRO A 376 -25.04 -9.85 -14.30
CA PRO A 376 -24.69 -10.85 -15.32
C PRO A 376 -25.47 -10.71 -16.63
N SER A 377 -26.60 -10.00 -16.61
CA SER A 377 -27.42 -9.70 -17.78
C SER A 377 -26.74 -8.79 -18.81
N ASN A 378 -25.70 -8.05 -18.44
CA ASN A 378 -24.95 -7.18 -19.35
C ASN A 378 -23.53 -7.74 -19.52
N ARG A 379 -23.28 -8.45 -20.63
CA ARG A 379 -22.03 -9.19 -20.82
C ARG A 379 -20.87 -8.24 -21.07
N GLY A 380 -19.73 -8.56 -20.46
CA GLY A 380 -18.54 -7.70 -20.53
C GLY A 380 -18.66 -6.35 -19.79
N SER A 381 -19.80 -6.06 -19.14
CA SER A 381 -19.99 -4.82 -18.37
C SER A 381 -19.00 -4.70 -17.22
N LEU A 382 -18.75 -5.81 -16.49
CA LEU A 382 -17.77 -5.87 -15.41
C LEU A 382 -16.37 -5.48 -15.91
N GLY A 383 -15.91 -6.05 -17.03
CA GLY A 383 -14.62 -5.73 -17.62
C GLY A 383 -14.54 -4.28 -18.11
N SER A 384 -15.60 -3.80 -18.76
CA SER A 384 -15.68 -2.42 -19.26
C SER A 384 -15.64 -1.40 -18.12
N VAL A 385 -16.41 -1.63 -17.05
CA VAL A 385 -16.43 -0.77 -15.85
C VAL A 385 -15.10 -0.84 -15.12
N MET A 386 -14.46 -2.01 -15.02
CA MET A 386 -13.11 -2.12 -14.48
C MET A 386 -12.11 -1.25 -15.26
N ILE A 387 -12.12 -1.29 -16.59
CA ILE A 387 -11.23 -0.46 -17.43
C ILE A 387 -11.52 1.03 -17.21
N ILE A 388 -12.79 1.43 -17.23
CA ILE A 388 -13.20 2.83 -17.02
C ILE A 388 -12.77 3.31 -15.63
N LEU A 389 -13.10 2.58 -14.56
CA LEU A 389 -12.72 2.94 -13.20
C LEU A 389 -11.20 2.96 -13.01
N TYR A 390 -10.48 2.02 -13.62
CA TYR A 390 -9.02 2.03 -13.60
C TYR A 390 -8.46 3.31 -14.23
N THR A 391 -8.98 3.72 -15.38
CA THR A 391 -8.52 4.94 -16.07
C THR A 391 -8.85 6.20 -15.30
N LEU A 392 -10.06 6.31 -14.73
CA LEU A 392 -10.51 7.46 -13.93
C LEU A 392 -9.76 7.58 -12.61
N PHE A 393 -9.42 6.46 -11.95
CA PHE A 393 -8.65 6.49 -10.71
C PHE A 393 -7.14 6.67 -10.92
N GLY A 394 -6.69 6.89 -12.16
CA GLY A 394 -5.31 7.31 -12.46
C GLY A 394 -4.89 8.57 -11.68
N PHE A 395 -5.84 9.49 -11.43
CA PHE A 395 -5.61 10.67 -10.58
C PHE A 395 -5.18 10.29 -9.16
N ILE A 396 -5.86 9.33 -8.53
CA ILE A 396 -5.59 8.88 -7.16
C ILE A 396 -4.19 8.26 -7.09
N GLY A 397 -3.84 7.42 -8.08
CA GLY A 397 -2.53 6.80 -8.13
C GLY A 397 -1.39 7.82 -8.30
N GLY A 398 -1.58 8.80 -9.20
CA GLY A 398 -0.65 9.91 -9.40
C GLY A 398 -0.48 10.77 -8.14
N TYR A 399 -1.58 11.10 -7.47
CA TYR A 399 -1.60 11.88 -6.23
C TYR A 399 -0.89 11.16 -5.07
N ALA A 400 -1.23 9.89 -4.83
CA ALA A 400 -0.64 9.10 -3.77
C ALA A 400 0.89 8.92 -3.96
N SER A 401 1.34 8.60 -5.18
CA SER A 401 2.76 8.48 -5.52
C SER A 401 3.52 9.78 -5.26
N ALA A 402 3.01 10.92 -5.76
CA ALA A 402 3.65 12.22 -5.57
C ALA A 402 3.74 12.65 -4.10
N ARG A 403 2.68 12.45 -3.31
CA ARG A 403 2.64 12.77 -1.88
C ARG A 403 3.67 11.96 -1.09
N VAL A 404 3.75 10.66 -1.35
CA VAL A 404 4.70 9.77 -0.67
C VAL A 404 6.13 10.09 -1.10
N TYR A 405 6.39 10.25 -2.40
CA TYR A 405 7.72 10.58 -2.91
C TYR A 405 8.26 11.90 -2.35
N LYS A 406 7.39 12.92 -2.28
CA LYS A 406 7.71 14.22 -1.66
C LYS A 406 7.99 14.08 -0.17
N SER A 407 7.25 13.23 0.55
CA SER A 407 7.48 13.00 1.99
C SER A 407 8.84 12.35 2.30
N PHE A 408 9.42 11.61 1.34
CA PHE A 408 10.77 11.05 1.45
C PHE A 408 11.88 12.01 1.01
N GLY A 409 11.56 13.24 0.61
CA GLY A 409 12.55 14.22 0.14
C GLY A 409 13.10 13.91 -1.26
N GLY A 410 12.35 13.20 -2.10
CA GLY A 410 12.78 12.84 -3.44
C GLY A 410 12.86 14.05 -4.39
N GLU A 411 14.00 14.21 -5.07
CA GLU A 411 14.26 15.34 -5.99
C GLU A 411 13.84 15.06 -7.45
N SER A 412 13.84 13.80 -7.88
CA SER A 412 13.54 13.42 -9.27
C SER A 412 12.04 13.32 -9.53
N TRP A 413 11.31 14.41 -9.27
CA TRP A 413 9.86 14.48 -9.37
C TRP A 413 9.34 14.15 -10.78
N LYS A 414 10.00 14.63 -11.84
CA LYS A 414 9.61 14.36 -13.24
C LYS A 414 9.55 12.87 -13.54
N LEU A 415 10.56 12.15 -13.09
CA LEU A 415 10.68 10.71 -13.29
C LEU A 415 9.60 9.96 -12.49
N ASN A 416 9.29 10.40 -11.26
CA ASN A 416 8.16 9.85 -10.49
C ASN A 416 6.82 10.03 -11.22
N ILE A 417 6.57 11.22 -11.77
CA ILE A 417 5.33 11.48 -12.53
C ILE A 417 5.23 10.59 -13.76
N GLY A 418 6.33 10.44 -14.51
CA GLY A 418 6.35 9.60 -15.71
C GLY A 418 6.23 8.10 -15.43
N LEU A 419 6.96 7.58 -14.44
CA LEU A 419 6.94 6.15 -14.13
C LEU A 419 5.64 5.67 -13.49
N THR A 420 4.91 6.55 -12.79
CA THR A 420 3.68 6.17 -12.08
C THR A 420 2.63 5.54 -13.03
N PRO A 421 2.20 6.19 -14.12
CA PRO A 421 1.24 5.58 -15.05
C PRO A 421 1.86 4.63 -16.09
N LEU A 422 3.20 4.54 -16.19
CA LEU A 422 3.87 3.77 -17.26
C LEU A 422 4.40 2.40 -16.82
N LEU A 423 4.94 2.29 -15.60
CA LEU A 423 5.72 1.11 -15.22
C LEU A 423 4.86 -0.16 -15.07
N VAL A 424 3.84 -0.12 -14.21
CA VAL A 424 2.98 -1.27 -13.93
C VAL A 424 2.07 -1.58 -15.12
N PRO A 425 1.37 -0.60 -15.74
CA PRO A 425 0.53 -0.88 -16.91
C PRO A 425 1.34 -1.35 -18.12
N GLY A 426 2.55 -0.81 -18.32
CA GLY A 426 3.44 -1.26 -19.38
C GLY A 426 3.87 -2.72 -19.23
N LEU A 427 4.16 -3.17 -18.01
CA LEU A 427 4.50 -4.57 -17.74
C LEU A 427 3.29 -5.50 -17.95
N VAL A 428 2.11 -5.08 -17.48
CA VAL A 428 0.86 -5.81 -17.66
C VAL A 428 0.52 -5.95 -19.15
N PHE A 429 0.56 -4.85 -19.90
CA PHE A 429 0.29 -4.84 -21.35
C PHE A 429 1.32 -5.68 -22.11
N SER A 430 2.60 -5.58 -21.78
CA SER A 430 3.65 -6.37 -22.45
C SER A 430 3.45 -7.87 -22.22
N THR A 431 3.14 -8.26 -20.98
CA THR A 431 2.85 -9.67 -20.65
C THR A 431 1.58 -10.15 -21.35
N PHE A 432 0.52 -9.34 -21.32
CA PHE A 432 -0.73 -9.63 -22.01
C PHE A 432 -0.53 -9.80 -23.53
N PHE A 433 0.23 -8.91 -24.16
CA PHE A 433 0.56 -8.99 -25.59
C PHE A 433 1.32 -10.28 -25.94
N LEU A 434 2.30 -10.67 -25.11
CA LEU A 434 3.03 -11.93 -25.28
C LEU A 434 2.12 -13.15 -25.14
N LEU A 435 1.21 -13.17 -24.16
CA LEU A 435 0.24 -14.27 -24.02
C LEU A 435 -0.74 -14.31 -25.19
N ASN A 436 -1.17 -13.16 -25.69
CA ASN A 436 -2.08 -13.07 -26.82
C ASN A 436 -1.48 -13.60 -28.12
N PHE A 437 -0.16 -13.52 -28.30
CA PHE A 437 0.53 -14.16 -29.43
C PHE A 437 0.26 -15.68 -29.49
N PHE A 438 0.25 -16.36 -28.35
CA PHE A 438 -0.08 -17.80 -28.31
C PHE A 438 -1.54 -18.10 -28.68
N LEU A 439 -2.46 -17.18 -28.38
CA LEU A 439 -3.87 -17.29 -28.79
C LEU A 439 -4.03 -17.10 -30.30
N TRP A 440 -3.30 -16.15 -30.91
CA TRP A 440 -3.29 -15.96 -32.37
C TRP A 440 -2.72 -17.16 -33.10
N VAL A 441 -1.58 -17.71 -32.65
CA VAL A 441 -0.98 -18.91 -33.27
C VAL A 441 -1.93 -20.12 -33.24
N LYS A 442 -2.83 -20.19 -32.25
CA LYS A 442 -3.85 -21.24 -32.14
C LYS A 442 -5.16 -20.94 -32.86
N GLY A 443 -5.32 -19.78 -33.48
CA GLY A 443 -6.60 -19.38 -34.10
C GLY A 443 -7.75 -19.28 -33.09
N SER A 444 -7.45 -18.92 -31.84
CA SER A 444 -8.46 -18.86 -30.77
C SER A 444 -9.35 -17.64 -30.90
N SER A 445 -10.65 -17.79 -30.64
CA SER A 445 -11.59 -16.66 -30.51
C SER A 445 -11.28 -15.76 -29.31
N GLY A 446 -10.61 -16.31 -28.29
CA GLY A 446 -10.13 -15.58 -27.13
C GLY A 446 -8.97 -14.64 -27.44
N ALA A 447 -8.37 -14.73 -28.62
CA ALA A 447 -7.34 -13.80 -29.03
C ALA A 447 -7.96 -12.41 -29.23
N VAL A 448 -7.42 -11.42 -28.50
CA VAL A 448 -7.87 -10.04 -28.62
C VAL A 448 -7.36 -9.46 -29.96
N PRO A 449 -8.22 -8.85 -30.78
CA PRO A 449 -7.82 -8.27 -32.05
C PRO A 449 -6.82 -7.12 -31.84
N PHE A 450 -5.91 -6.94 -32.79
CA PHE A 450 -4.91 -5.87 -32.73
C PHE A 450 -5.56 -4.48 -32.60
N THR A 451 -6.68 -4.24 -33.28
CA THR A 451 -7.45 -2.99 -33.18
C THR A 451 -7.89 -2.69 -31.76
N THR A 452 -8.41 -3.68 -31.04
CA THR A 452 -8.84 -3.53 -29.64
C THR A 452 -7.65 -3.21 -28.73
N MET A 453 -6.49 -3.81 -28.98
CA MET A 453 -5.28 -3.47 -28.23
C MET A 453 -4.87 -2.02 -28.44
N VAL A 454 -4.91 -1.53 -29.68
CA VAL A 454 -4.63 -0.12 -30.00
C VAL A 454 -5.62 0.81 -29.29
N VAL A 455 -6.91 0.45 -29.23
CA VAL A 455 -7.92 1.21 -28.48
C VAL A 455 -7.60 1.25 -26.98
N VAL A 456 -7.23 0.12 -26.37
CA VAL A 456 -6.84 0.08 -24.94
C VAL A 456 -5.59 0.93 -24.68
N VAL A 457 -4.61 0.88 -25.58
CA VAL A 457 -3.39 1.73 -25.51
C VAL A 457 -3.75 3.21 -25.66
N ALA A 458 -4.67 3.55 -26.59
CA ALA A 458 -5.14 4.93 -26.76
C ALA A 458 -5.83 5.43 -25.50
N ILE A 459 -6.72 4.65 -24.89
CA ILE A 459 -7.37 4.98 -23.61
C ILE A 459 -6.33 5.21 -22.51
N TRP A 460 -5.29 4.36 -22.44
CA TRP A 460 -4.21 4.49 -21.48
C TRP A 460 -3.41 5.81 -21.64
N PHE A 461 -2.96 6.14 -22.86
CA PHE A 461 -2.16 7.35 -23.10
C PHE A 461 -2.96 8.65 -23.18
N VAL A 462 -4.20 8.62 -23.67
CA VAL A 462 -5.04 9.82 -23.86
C VAL A 462 -5.74 10.22 -22.56
N ILE A 463 -6.14 9.25 -21.73
CA ILE A 463 -6.93 9.52 -20.52
C ILE A 463 -6.08 9.26 -19.27
N SER A 464 -5.61 8.02 -19.07
CA SER A 464 -5.01 7.63 -17.79
C SER A 464 -3.69 8.37 -17.49
N VAL A 465 -2.81 8.52 -18.48
CA VAL A 465 -1.52 9.22 -18.31
C VAL A 465 -1.71 10.70 -17.94
N PRO A 466 -2.49 11.52 -18.67
CA PRO A 466 -2.76 12.91 -18.28
C PRO A 466 -3.44 13.03 -16.91
N LEU A 467 -4.37 12.13 -16.59
CA LEU A 467 -5.09 12.16 -15.32
C LEU A 467 -4.15 11.84 -14.14
N SER A 468 -3.23 10.89 -14.32
CA SER A 468 -2.17 10.59 -13.35
C SER A 468 -1.20 11.77 -13.19
N PHE A 469 -0.83 12.43 -14.30
CA PHE A 469 -0.02 13.64 -14.27
C PHE A 469 -0.70 14.76 -13.47
N ALA A 470 -2.01 14.98 -13.68
CA ALA A 470 -2.81 15.94 -12.92
C ALA A 470 -2.84 15.59 -11.43
N GLY A 471 -3.03 14.32 -11.08
CA GLY A 471 -2.97 13.83 -9.70
C GLY A 471 -1.62 14.10 -9.05
N SER A 472 -0.53 13.76 -9.73
CA SER A 472 0.82 14.02 -9.24
C SER A 472 1.13 15.51 -9.11
N TRP A 473 0.67 16.34 -10.06
CA TRP A 473 0.83 17.79 -10.02
C TRP A 473 0.18 18.40 -8.76
N VAL A 474 -1.06 17.98 -8.44
CA VAL A 474 -1.73 18.37 -7.20
C VAL A 474 -0.98 17.84 -5.98
N GLY A 475 -0.53 16.58 -6.01
CA GLY A 475 0.22 15.96 -4.92
C GLY A 475 1.54 16.69 -4.59
N PHE A 476 2.29 17.12 -5.60
CA PHE A 476 3.54 17.86 -5.41
C PHE A 476 3.33 19.31 -4.97
N ARG A 477 2.18 19.93 -5.26
CA ARG A 477 1.84 21.27 -4.77
C ARG A 477 1.51 21.30 -3.28
N GLN A 478 0.99 20.21 -2.74
CA GLN A 478 0.65 20.14 -1.32
C GLN A 478 1.89 20.01 -0.44
N GLN A 479 1.79 20.46 0.81
CA GLN A 479 2.90 20.42 1.75
C GLN A 479 3.35 18.98 2.00
N ALA A 480 4.67 18.78 2.10
CA ALA A 480 5.22 17.46 2.43
C ALA A 480 4.76 17.06 3.83
N VAL A 481 4.46 15.78 4.01
CA VAL A 481 4.10 15.24 5.33
C VAL A 481 5.34 15.30 6.20
N ALA A 482 5.35 16.20 7.18
CA ALA A 482 6.46 16.30 8.11
C ALA A 482 6.49 15.05 9.02
N PRO A 483 7.65 14.41 9.17
CA PRO A 483 7.80 13.34 10.16
C PRO A 483 7.59 13.92 11.56
N PRO A 484 6.99 13.15 12.49
CA PRO A 484 6.67 13.64 13.84
C PRO A 484 7.93 13.92 14.67
N VAL A 485 9.06 13.32 14.31
CA VAL A 485 10.35 13.50 14.97
C VAL A 485 11.43 13.77 13.93
N ARG A 486 12.40 14.61 14.30
CA ARG A 486 13.56 14.90 13.46
C ARG A 486 14.45 13.67 13.37
N THR A 487 14.94 13.36 12.17
CA THR A 487 15.88 12.26 11.98
C THR A 487 17.30 12.64 12.39
N ASN A 488 18.01 11.68 12.99
CA ASN A 488 19.43 11.81 13.30
C ASN A 488 20.28 11.91 12.01
N GLN A 489 21.37 12.66 12.05
CA GLN A 489 22.26 12.82 10.89
C GLN A 489 22.99 11.52 10.56
N ILE A 490 23.50 10.85 11.59
CA ILE A 490 24.22 9.58 11.46
C ILE A 490 23.24 8.43 11.69
N PRO A 491 23.10 7.48 10.74
CA PRO A 491 22.27 6.30 10.94
C PRO A 491 22.85 5.40 12.01
N ARG A 492 22.02 4.96 12.95
CA ARG A 492 22.42 3.94 13.93
C ARG A 492 22.67 2.59 13.24
N GLN A 493 23.63 1.82 13.75
CA GLN A 493 23.88 0.45 13.31
C GLN A 493 22.77 -0.47 13.81
N ILE A 494 22.27 -1.36 12.94
CA ILE A 494 21.20 -2.30 13.26
C ILE A 494 21.83 -3.58 13.81
N PRO A 495 21.42 -4.05 15.00
CA PRO A 495 21.94 -5.29 15.57
C PRO A 495 21.53 -6.51 14.71
N PRO A 496 22.31 -7.60 14.71
CA PRO A 496 21.92 -8.83 14.04
C PRO A 496 20.63 -9.38 14.66
N GLY A 497 19.54 -9.38 13.88
CA GLY A 497 18.25 -9.91 14.31
C GLY A 497 18.18 -11.43 14.30
N THR A 498 17.14 -11.97 14.94
CA THR A 498 16.84 -13.42 14.92
C THR A 498 16.51 -13.90 13.51
N THR A 499 16.65 -15.21 13.26
CA THR A 499 16.43 -15.81 11.94
C THR A 499 15.04 -15.52 11.37
N TRP A 500 13.99 -15.56 12.22
CA TRP A 500 12.60 -15.30 11.82
C TRP A 500 12.33 -13.85 11.44
N LEU A 501 13.09 -12.89 11.98
CA LEU A 501 12.96 -11.45 11.68
C LEU A 501 13.81 -11.01 10.47
N ARG A 502 14.53 -11.93 9.82
CA ARG A 502 15.17 -11.67 8.54
C ARG A 502 14.11 -11.35 7.46
N PRO A 503 14.46 -10.57 6.41
CA PRO A 503 13.48 -10.09 5.44
C PRO A 503 12.61 -11.21 4.85
N ILE A 504 13.21 -12.25 4.27
CA ILE A 504 12.47 -13.29 3.54
C ILE A 504 11.58 -14.14 4.47
N PRO A 505 12.08 -14.74 5.58
CA PRO A 505 11.23 -15.56 6.46
C PRO A 505 10.06 -14.78 7.07
N SER A 506 10.33 -13.55 7.53
CA SER A 506 9.30 -12.71 8.14
C SER A 506 8.17 -12.36 7.18
N MET A 507 8.48 -12.03 5.92
CA MET A 507 7.50 -11.68 4.91
C MET A 507 6.67 -12.87 4.44
N LEU A 508 7.27 -14.06 4.30
CA LEU A 508 6.53 -15.28 3.94
C LEU A 508 5.54 -15.67 5.06
N LEU A 509 6.00 -15.70 6.31
CA LEU A 509 5.16 -16.07 7.45
C LEU A 509 3.97 -15.13 7.63
N VAL A 510 4.20 -13.82 7.46
CA VAL A 510 3.15 -12.80 7.55
C VAL A 510 2.15 -12.88 6.40
N GLY A 511 2.61 -13.11 5.16
CA GLY A 511 1.76 -13.20 3.98
C GLY A 511 0.80 -14.39 3.96
N LEU A 512 1.08 -15.44 4.74
CA LEU A 512 0.23 -16.62 4.87
C LEU A 512 -1.13 -16.29 5.50
N LEU A 513 -1.17 -15.36 6.45
CA LEU A 513 -2.39 -15.03 7.20
C LEU A 513 -3.46 -14.34 6.31
N PRO A 514 -3.14 -13.27 5.54
CA PRO A 514 -4.08 -12.72 4.57
C PRO A 514 -4.50 -13.74 3.50
N PHE A 515 -3.61 -14.64 3.07
CA PHE A 515 -3.96 -15.69 2.11
C PHE A 515 -4.97 -16.68 2.70
N ALA A 516 -4.77 -17.14 3.94
CA ALA A 516 -5.70 -18.05 4.61
C ALA A 516 -7.11 -17.45 4.73
N ALA A 517 -7.22 -16.14 4.94
CA ALA A 517 -8.50 -15.43 5.02
C ALA A 517 -9.27 -15.31 3.68
N ILE A 518 -8.62 -15.55 2.53
CA ILE A 518 -9.27 -15.45 1.21
C ILE A 518 -9.26 -16.77 0.43
N PHE A 519 -8.58 -17.80 0.94
CA PHE A 519 -8.29 -19.03 0.21
C PHE A 519 -9.53 -19.68 -0.43
N VAL A 520 -10.62 -19.77 0.31
CA VAL A 520 -11.85 -20.43 -0.18
C VAL A 520 -12.53 -19.58 -1.26
N GLU A 521 -12.63 -18.26 -1.07
CA GLU A 521 -13.20 -17.39 -2.12
C GLU A 521 -12.31 -17.36 -3.36
N LEU A 522 -10.99 -17.39 -3.20
CA LEU A 522 -10.05 -17.51 -4.31
C LEU A 522 -10.29 -18.79 -5.13
N PHE A 523 -10.62 -19.91 -4.50
CA PHE A 523 -10.98 -21.14 -5.19
C PHE A 523 -12.24 -20.97 -6.07
N PHE A 524 -13.27 -20.29 -5.56
CA PHE A 524 -14.48 -20.01 -6.33
C PHE A 524 -14.25 -19.01 -7.46
N ILE A 525 -13.44 -17.97 -7.23
CA ILE A 525 -13.04 -17.00 -8.25
C ILE A 525 -12.27 -17.71 -9.38
N MET A 526 -11.29 -18.55 -9.03
CA MET A 526 -10.54 -19.32 -10.04
C MET A 526 -11.45 -20.27 -10.82
N SER A 527 -12.38 -20.93 -10.13
CA SER A 527 -13.36 -21.80 -10.80
C SER A 527 -14.29 -21.00 -11.72
N SER A 528 -14.68 -19.78 -11.34
CA SER A 528 -15.51 -18.90 -12.18
C SER A 528 -14.77 -18.45 -13.45
N ILE A 529 -13.51 -18.02 -13.32
CA ILE A 529 -12.70 -17.53 -14.44
C ILE A 529 -12.40 -18.64 -15.45
N TRP A 530 -12.06 -19.85 -14.99
CA TRP A 530 -11.59 -20.92 -15.88
C TRP A 530 -12.66 -21.90 -16.33
N PHE A 531 -13.71 -22.14 -15.53
CA PHE A 531 -14.82 -23.04 -15.90
C PHE A 531 -16.06 -22.29 -16.43
N SER A 532 -15.94 -20.99 -16.68
CA SER A 532 -17.03 -20.13 -17.19
C SER A 532 -18.32 -20.19 -16.34
N LYS A 533 -18.20 -20.56 -15.06
CA LYS A 533 -19.32 -20.57 -14.11
C LYS A 533 -19.57 -19.16 -13.62
N VAL A 534 -20.82 -18.69 -13.65
CA VAL A 534 -21.15 -17.35 -13.17
C VAL A 534 -21.04 -17.30 -11.64
N TYR A 535 -20.11 -16.48 -11.14
CA TYR A 535 -20.04 -16.13 -9.72
C TYR A 535 -20.88 -14.87 -9.47
N TYR A 536 -22.00 -15.02 -8.78
CA TYR A 536 -22.95 -13.93 -8.51
C TYR A 536 -23.01 -13.49 -7.03
N MET A 537 -22.09 -14.00 -6.18
CA MET A 537 -22.09 -13.71 -4.74
C MET A 537 -21.32 -12.42 -4.39
N PHE A 538 -21.62 -11.31 -5.07
CA PHE A 538 -20.93 -10.03 -4.87
C PHE A 538 -21.01 -9.49 -3.43
N GLY A 539 -22.09 -9.82 -2.70
CA GLY A 539 -22.22 -9.50 -1.28
C GLY A 539 -21.16 -10.16 -0.40
N PHE A 540 -20.89 -11.45 -0.63
CA PHE A 540 -19.83 -12.17 0.08
C PHE A 540 -18.47 -11.65 -0.30
N LEU A 541 -18.24 -11.38 -1.59
CA LEU A 541 -16.99 -10.80 -2.07
C LEU A 541 -16.70 -9.43 -1.44
N PHE A 542 -17.71 -8.58 -1.24
CA PHE A 542 -17.57 -7.30 -0.54
C PHE A 542 -17.15 -7.47 0.92
N LEU A 543 -17.80 -8.38 1.65
CA LEU A 543 -17.44 -8.69 3.04
C LEU A 543 -16.01 -9.26 3.13
N CYS A 544 -15.67 -10.22 2.28
CA CYS A 544 -14.32 -10.80 2.22
C CYS A 544 -13.26 -9.75 1.84
N TYR A 545 -13.57 -8.81 0.94
CA TYR A 545 -12.69 -7.69 0.61
C TYR A 545 -12.43 -6.80 1.84
N GLY A 546 -13.48 -6.46 2.60
CA GLY A 546 -13.35 -5.73 3.86
C GLY A 546 -12.50 -6.47 4.91
N LEU A 547 -12.79 -7.77 5.14
CA LEU A 547 -12.02 -8.61 6.06
C LEU A 547 -10.55 -8.71 5.65
N MET A 548 -10.27 -8.83 4.35
CA MET A 548 -8.91 -8.87 3.82
C MET A 548 -8.15 -7.57 4.13
N ILE A 549 -8.78 -6.40 3.99
CA ILE A 549 -8.15 -5.10 4.30
C ILE A 549 -7.73 -5.05 5.76
N VAL A 550 -8.64 -5.39 6.69
CA VAL A 550 -8.34 -5.33 8.12
C VAL A 550 -7.28 -6.36 8.49
N THR A 551 -7.33 -7.57 7.90
CA THR A 551 -6.32 -8.61 8.13
C THR A 551 -4.94 -8.15 7.66
N CYS A 552 -4.83 -7.58 6.46
CA CYS A 552 -3.56 -7.05 5.94
C CYS A 552 -3.02 -5.95 6.85
N ALA A 553 -3.87 -5.00 7.24
CA ALA A 553 -3.47 -3.94 8.14
C ALA A 553 -2.98 -4.45 9.50
N ALA A 554 -3.69 -5.41 10.12
CA ALA A 554 -3.33 -5.97 11.41
C ALA A 554 -1.97 -6.68 11.38
N VAL A 555 -1.73 -7.53 10.37
CA VAL A 555 -0.48 -8.30 10.27
C VAL A 555 0.70 -7.38 9.89
N THR A 556 0.48 -6.37 9.05
CA THR A 556 1.50 -5.36 8.73
C THR A 556 1.89 -4.54 9.95
N ILE A 557 0.93 -4.08 10.77
CA ILE A 557 1.21 -3.36 12.03
C ILE A 557 2.02 -4.24 12.98
N LEU A 558 1.64 -5.52 13.12
CA LEU A 558 2.32 -6.49 13.97
C LEU A 558 3.79 -6.68 13.53
N LEU A 559 4.03 -6.85 12.22
CA LEU A 559 5.38 -7.00 11.67
C LEU A 559 6.23 -5.76 11.94
N VAL A 560 5.69 -4.57 11.66
CA VAL A 560 6.42 -3.31 11.90
C VAL A 560 6.72 -3.15 13.39
N TYR A 561 5.79 -3.48 14.27
CA TYR A 561 5.99 -3.44 15.72
C TYR A 561 7.15 -4.35 16.16
N PHE A 562 7.17 -5.60 15.73
CA PHE A 562 8.27 -6.52 16.07
C PHE A 562 9.61 -6.08 15.48
N LEU A 563 9.60 -5.51 14.27
CA LEU A 563 10.79 -4.99 13.62
C LEU A 563 11.38 -3.80 14.41
N LEU A 564 10.54 -2.86 14.84
CA LEU A 564 10.95 -1.72 15.65
C LEU A 564 11.42 -2.17 17.05
N CYS A 565 10.78 -3.17 17.65
CA CYS A 565 11.24 -3.78 18.90
C CYS A 565 12.63 -4.42 18.75
N SER A 566 12.98 -4.93 17.57
CA SER A 566 14.31 -5.44 17.22
C SER A 566 15.32 -4.36 16.80
N GLU A 567 15.02 -3.09 17.05
CA GLU A 567 15.87 -1.93 16.71
C GLU A 567 16.15 -1.78 15.20
N ASN A 568 15.27 -2.32 14.36
CA ASN A 568 15.39 -2.24 12.91
C ASN A 568 14.38 -1.22 12.36
N TYR A 569 14.88 -0.09 11.86
CA TYR A 569 14.06 0.99 11.30
C TYR A 569 13.77 0.83 9.80
N HIS A 570 14.24 -0.24 9.13
CA HIS A 570 13.96 -0.49 7.71
C HIS A 570 12.57 -1.12 7.47
N TRP A 571 11.51 -0.42 7.91
CA TRP A 571 10.15 -0.94 7.89
C TRP A 571 9.37 -0.64 6.60
N HIS A 572 9.67 0.44 5.87
CA HIS A 572 8.89 0.89 4.70
C HIS A 572 8.63 -0.20 3.63
N TRP A 573 9.71 -0.80 3.10
CA TRP A 573 9.58 -1.90 2.11
C TRP A 573 9.00 -3.17 2.72
N ARG A 574 9.32 -3.44 3.98
CA ARG A 574 8.80 -4.61 4.69
C ARG A 574 7.30 -4.49 4.91
N ALA A 575 6.79 -3.31 5.21
CA ALA A 575 5.36 -3.05 5.35
C ALA A 575 4.63 -3.22 4.02
N PHE A 576 5.20 -2.70 2.93
CA PHE A 576 4.63 -2.90 1.58
C PHE A 576 4.60 -4.38 1.17
N LEU A 577 5.68 -5.11 1.40
CA LEU A 577 5.78 -6.52 1.02
C LEU A 577 5.10 -7.48 2.01
N ALA A 578 4.78 -7.04 3.23
CA ALA A 578 4.16 -7.88 4.28
C ALA A 578 2.87 -8.54 3.82
N ALA A 579 1.87 -7.74 3.43
CA ALA A 579 0.66 -8.29 2.83
C ALA A 579 0.88 -8.66 1.37
N GLY A 580 1.79 -8.00 0.67
CA GLY A 580 2.11 -8.26 -0.74
C GLY A 580 2.56 -9.71 -1.01
N THR A 581 3.27 -10.35 -0.08
CA THR A 581 3.68 -11.77 -0.21
C THR A 581 2.51 -12.75 -0.24
N SER A 582 1.29 -12.35 0.15
CA SER A 582 0.09 -13.17 -0.08
C SER A 582 -0.10 -13.52 -1.57
N ALA A 583 0.40 -12.69 -2.50
CA ALA A 583 0.43 -12.97 -3.93
C ALA A 583 1.23 -14.21 -4.32
N PHE A 584 2.31 -14.50 -3.59
CA PHE A 584 3.10 -15.71 -3.80
C PHE A 584 2.27 -16.95 -3.47
N TYR A 585 1.50 -16.92 -2.38
CA TYR A 585 0.58 -18.00 -2.03
C TYR A 585 -0.58 -18.12 -3.01
N VAL A 586 -1.11 -17.01 -3.53
CA VAL A 586 -2.10 -17.02 -4.64
C VAL A 586 -1.53 -17.73 -5.87
N PHE A 587 -0.26 -17.47 -6.22
CA PHE A 587 0.38 -18.14 -7.36
C PHE A 587 0.61 -19.63 -7.09
N LEU A 588 1.10 -19.99 -5.90
CA LEU A 588 1.24 -21.39 -5.50
C LEU A 588 -0.09 -22.13 -5.51
N HIS A 589 -1.17 -21.48 -5.06
CA HIS A 589 -2.51 -22.04 -5.16
C HIS A 589 -2.92 -22.25 -6.62
N ALA A 590 -2.64 -21.31 -7.53
CA ALA A 590 -2.90 -21.50 -8.95
C ALA A 590 -2.12 -22.68 -9.53
N VAL A 591 -0.87 -22.89 -9.12
CA VAL A 591 -0.08 -24.08 -9.51
C VAL A 591 -0.68 -25.36 -8.94
N ALA A 592 -1.06 -25.37 -7.66
CA ALA A 592 -1.74 -26.52 -7.05
C ALA A 592 -3.07 -26.84 -7.73
N TYR A 593 -3.83 -25.81 -8.11
CA TYR A 593 -5.08 -25.93 -8.85
C TYR A 593 -4.85 -26.53 -10.25
N TRP A 594 -3.76 -26.16 -10.93
CA TRP A 594 -3.37 -26.78 -12.19
C TRP A 594 -3.14 -28.28 -12.01
N VAL A 595 -2.31 -28.68 -11.03
CA VAL A 595 -1.97 -30.09 -10.81
C VAL A 595 -3.18 -30.94 -10.40
N THR A 596 -4.15 -30.36 -9.70
CA THR A 596 -5.27 -31.11 -9.09
C THR A 596 -6.57 -31.08 -9.88
N LYS A 597 -6.84 -30.02 -10.66
CA LYS A 597 -8.15 -29.78 -11.31
C LYS A 597 -8.09 -29.60 -12.82
N LEU A 598 -6.91 -29.34 -13.39
CA LEU A 598 -6.77 -29.02 -14.81
C LEU A 598 -5.94 -30.10 -15.53
N GLN A 599 -6.48 -30.65 -16.61
CA GLN A 599 -5.79 -31.60 -17.49
C GLN A 599 -5.56 -30.96 -18.86
N LEU A 600 -4.78 -29.87 -18.87
CA LEU A 600 -4.56 -29.08 -20.08
C LEU A 600 -3.68 -29.85 -21.07
N GLY A 601 -4.27 -30.28 -22.19
CA GLY A 601 -3.53 -30.88 -23.29
C GLY A 601 -2.77 -29.83 -24.09
N GLY A 602 -1.43 -29.87 -24.05
CA GLY A 602 -0.52 -29.08 -24.89
C GLY A 602 0.09 -27.85 -24.21
N LEU A 603 1.24 -27.41 -24.74
CA LEU A 603 2.06 -26.33 -24.14
C LEU A 603 1.33 -24.98 -24.06
N THR A 604 0.54 -24.64 -25.08
CA THR A 604 -0.20 -23.36 -25.13
C THR A 604 -1.15 -23.18 -23.95
N GLY A 605 -1.90 -24.22 -23.57
CA GLY A 605 -2.83 -24.15 -22.44
C GLY A 605 -2.12 -23.88 -21.11
N GLY A 606 -1.00 -24.56 -20.87
CA GLY A 606 -0.18 -24.35 -19.67
C GLY A 606 0.43 -22.95 -19.60
N VAL A 607 0.98 -22.44 -20.70
CA VAL A 607 1.55 -21.07 -20.77
C VAL A 607 0.48 -20.01 -20.54
N LEU A 608 -0.70 -20.15 -21.13
CA LEU A 608 -1.80 -19.20 -20.93
C LEU A 608 -2.30 -19.20 -19.49
N TYR A 609 -2.57 -20.39 -18.93
CA TYR A 609 -3.04 -20.51 -17.55
C TYR A 609 -2.05 -19.93 -16.54
N LEU A 610 -0.78 -20.35 -16.61
CA LEU A 610 0.26 -19.86 -15.71
C LEU A 610 0.57 -18.39 -15.94
N GLY A 611 0.56 -17.93 -17.19
CA GLY A 611 0.84 -16.55 -17.55
C GLY A 611 -0.20 -15.59 -16.98
N TYR A 612 -1.49 -15.88 -17.19
CA TYR A 612 -2.57 -15.07 -16.61
C TYR A 612 -2.61 -15.19 -15.08
N SER A 613 -2.36 -16.38 -14.51
CA SER A 613 -2.28 -16.56 -13.05
C SER A 613 -1.11 -15.77 -12.44
N ALA A 614 0.05 -15.74 -13.10
CA ALA A 614 1.20 -14.92 -12.69
C ALA A 614 0.88 -13.43 -12.75
N LEU A 615 0.14 -12.98 -13.78
CA LEU A 615 -0.30 -11.60 -13.92
C LEU A 615 -1.28 -11.20 -12.80
N ILE A 616 -2.25 -12.07 -12.48
CA ILE A 616 -3.18 -11.86 -11.35
C ILE A 616 -2.40 -11.75 -10.03
N SER A 617 -1.47 -12.67 -9.77
CA SER A 617 -0.60 -12.61 -8.59
C SER A 617 0.27 -11.35 -8.57
N PHE A 618 0.84 -10.96 -9.70
CA PHE A 618 1.62 -9.72 -9.81
C PHE A 618 0.78 -8.50 -9.43
N LEU A 619 -0.42 -8.34 -10.00
CA LEU A 619 -1.32 -7.24 -9.65
C LEU A 619 -1.75 -7.28 -8.18
N PHE A 620 -1.98 -8.47 -7.63
CA PHE A 620 -2.33 -8.65 -6.23
C PHE A 620 -1.20 -8.25 -5.27
N LEU A 621 0.06 -8.43 -5.68
CA LEU A 621 1.23 -7.96 -4.90
C LEU A 621 1.26 -6.43 -4.80
N PHE A 622 0.89 -5.72 -5.87
CA PHE A 622 0.87 -4.25 -5.87
C PHE A 622 -0.41 -3.66 -5.30
N SER A 623 -1.50 -4.43 -5.17
CA SER A 623 -2.71 -3.98 -4.48
C SER A 623 -2.39 -3.69 -3.00
N PRO A 624 -2.24 -2.43 -2.59
CA PRO A 624 -1.80 -2.03 -1.27
C PRO A 624 -3.06 -2.05 -0.42
N LYS A 625 -3.39 -3.25 0.03
CA LYS A 625 -4.33 -3.46 1.12
C LYS A 625 -3.85 -2.73 2.39
N ASP A 626 -2.55 -2.40 2.44
CA ASP A 626 -1.86 -1.64 3.47
C ASP A 626 -1.83 -0.12 3.27
N LEU A 627 -2.41 0.44 2.19
CA LEU A 627 -2.52 1.90 2.06
C LEU A 627 -3.38 2.50 3.18
N ALA A 628 -4.19 1.65 3.82
CA ALA A 628 -4.84 1.94 5.08
C ALA A 628 -3.83 2.44 6.12
N ILE A 629 -2.60 1.93 6.26
CA ILE A 629 -1.68 2.32 7.35
C ILE A 629 -0.88 3.60 7.01
N THR A 630 -0.47 3.79 5.76
CA THR A 630 0.32 4.97 5.37
C THR A 630 -0.54 6.24 5.23
N ASN A 631 -1.82 6.08 4.88
CA ASN A 631 -2.81 7.16 4.86
C ASN A 631 -3.81 7.11 6.03
N LEU A 632 -3.78 6.12 6.94
CA LEU A 632 -4.59 6.13 8.18
C LEU A 632 -4.29 7.32 9.06
N ARG A 633 -3.13 7.98 8.90
CA ARG A 633 -2.95 9.31 9.46
C ARG A 633 -4.15 10.19 9.12
N TYR A 634 -4.63 10.22 7.88
CA TYR A 634 -5.72 11.11 7.44
C TYR A 634 -7.13 10.65 7.81
N ALA A 635 -7.42 9.34 7.84
CA ALA A 635 -8.72 8.84 8.27
C ALA A 635 -8.88 8.84 9.80
N ILE A 636 -7.80 8.52 10.54
CA ILE A 636 -7.79 8.64 12.01
C ILE A 636 -7.70 10.10 12.44
N LEU A 637 -7.04 11.00 11.69
CA LEU A 637 -7.04 12.46 11.97
C LEU A 637 -8.46 13.06 12.04
N GLY A 638 -9.45 12.48 11.35
CA GLY A 638 -10.87 12.85 11.50
C GLY A 638 -11.54 12.35 12.77
N LEU A 639 -10.96 11.33 13.42
CA LEU A 639 -11.42 10.71 14.69
C LEU A 639 -10.52 11.06 15.90
N ILE A 640 -9.38 11.73 15.67
CA ILE A 640 -8.44 12.15 16.72
C ILE A 640 -9.13 12.95 17.86
N PRO A 641 -10.10 13.85 17.61
CA PRO A 641 -10.78 14.54 18.71
C PRO A 641 -11.49 13.60 19.67
N VAL A 642 -12.04 12.49 19.16
CA VAL A 642 -12.79 11.49 19.93
C VAL A 642 -11.85 10.50 20.62
N VAL A 643 -10.73 10.13 19.97
CA VAL A 643 -9.76 9.14 20.49
C VAL A 643 -8.77 9.74 21.50
N LEU A 644 -8.43 11.03 21.39
CA LEU A 644 -7.59 11.74 22.38
C LEU A 644 -8.41 12.37 23.52
N GLY A 645 -9.74 12.22 23.51
CA GLY A 645 -10.64 12.78 24.53
C GLY A 645 -10.64 14.30 24.57
N CYS A 646 -10.41 14.98 23.45
CA CYS A 646 -10.33 16.44 23.37
C CYS A 646 -11.64 17.07 23.84
N SER A 647 -11.56 18.11 24.67
CA SER A 647 -12.76 18.79 25.14
C SER A 647 -13.42 19.61 24.02
N ASN A 648 -14.75 19.65 24.00
CA ASN A 648 -15.50 20.44 23.00
C ASN A 648 -15.17 21.94 23.19
N PRO A 649 -14.64 22.63 22.17
CA PRO A 649 -14.21 24.02 22.27
C PRO A 649 -15.36 25.01 22.48
N ASP A 650 -16.59 24.60 22.17
CA ASP A 650 -17.78 25.45 22.35
C ASP A 650 -18.29 25.41 23.81
N THR A 651 -17.84 24.44 24.62
CA THR A 651 -18.25 24.28 26.02
C THR A 651 -17.11 24.33 27.04
N ASN A 652 -15.86 24.17 26.62
CA ASN A 652 -14.69 24.20 27.49
C ASN A 652 -13.79 25.41 27.18
N ALA A 653 -13.54 26.24 28.20
CA ALA A 653 -12.78 27.48 28.07
C ALA A 653 -11.33 27.27 27.58
N CYS A 654 -10.66 26.20 28.02
CA CYS A 654 -9.29 25.88 27.61
C CYS A 654 -9.22 25.51 26.12
N ALA A 655 -10.10 24.61 25.69
CA ALA A 655 -10.19 24.17 24.29
C ALA A 655 -10.65 25.31 23.36
N GLY A 656 -11.62 26.11 23.79
CA GLY A 656 -12.09 27.30 23.06
C GLY A 656 -10.99 28.34 22.87
N TYR A 657 -10.17 28.58 23.90
CA TYR A 657 -9.06 29.53 23.83
C TYR A 657 -7.93 29.05 22.90
N ILE A 658 -7.49 27.80 22.99
CA ILE A 658 -6.39 27.27 22.14
C ILE A 658 -6.81 27.21 20.67
N LYS A 659 -8.07 26.84 20.38
CA LYS A 659 -8.61 26.81 19.01
C LYS A 659 -8.73 28.20 18.39
N SER A 660 -9.14 29.21 19.17
CA SER A 660 -9.30 30.59 18.69
C SER A 660 -7.98 31.36 18.61
N ASN A 661 -7.01 31.07 19.47
CA ASN A 661 -5.74 31.81 19.59
C ASN A 661 -4.51 30.97 19.21
N GLN A 662 -4.62 30.20 18.12
CA GLN A 662 -3.56 29.29 17.68
C GLN A 662 -2.21 29.98 17.51
N ALA A 663 -2.13 31.21 17.00
CA ALA A 663 -0.85 31.90 16.80
C ALA A 663 -0.04 32.12 18.09
N VAL A 664 -0.72 32.22 19.24
CA VAL A 664 -0.10 32.46 20.55
C VAL A 664 0.09 31.16 21.33
N ALA A 665 -0.92 30.28 21.31
CA ALA A 665 -0.88 29.01 22.01
C ALA A 665 0.09 28.02 21.36
N SER A 666 0.18 28.05 20.02
CA SER A 666 0.98 27.09 19.26
C SER A 666 2.46 27.16 19.68
N PRO A 667 3.20 28.28 19.59
CA PRO A 667 4.62 28.32 19.97
C PRO A 667 4.93 27.70 21.34
N TYR A 668 4.03 27.92 22.31
CA TYR A 668 4.10 27.33 23.64
C TYR A 668 3.78 25.82 23.65
N CYS A 669 2.70 25.38 22.99
CA CYS A 669 2.40 23.95 22.81
C CYS A 669 3.56 23.19 22.13
N GLY A 670 4.28 23.83 21.20
CA GLY A 670 5.48 23.29 20.58
C GLY A 670 6.69 23.13 21.50
N THR A 671 6.72 23.82 22.64
CA THR A 671 7.73 23.63 23.69
C THR A 671 7.40 22.46 24.61
N PHE A 672 6.12 22.22 24.92
CA PHE A 672 5.66 21.05 25.69
C PHE A 672 6.02 19.72 25.03
N THR A 673 6.00 19.64 23.69
CA THR A 673 6.40 18.44 22.94
C THR A 673 7.91 18.19 22.92
N LYS A 674 8.74 19.11 23.42
CA LYS A 674 10.21 19.00 23.42
C LYS A 674 10.81 18.67 24.79
N SER A 675 10.08 18.87 25.88
CA SER A 675 10.48 18.51 27.25
C SER A 675 9.26 18.46 28.17
N VAL A 676 9.23 17.50 29.10
CA VAL A 676 8.22 17.45 30.17
C VAL A 676 8.39 18.69 31.06
N VAL A 677 7.41 19.58 31.08
CA VAL A 677 7.40 20.76 31.96
C VAL A 677 6.70 20.37 33.26
N THR A 678 7.48 19.98 34.27
CA THR A 678 6.98 19.61 35.62
C THR A 678 6.80 20.81 36.55
N ALA A 679 7.01 22.06 36.09
CA ALA A 679 6.92 23.25 36.94
C ALA A 679 5.77 24.20 36.54
N THR A 680 4.91 24.55 37.51
CA THR A 680 3.83 25.56 37.39
C THR A 680 4.34 27.00 37.32
N THR A 681 5.64 27.25 37.43
CA THR A 681 6.24 28.59 37.55
C THR A 681 6.55 29.28 36.22
N ALA A 682 6.31 28.64 35.07
CA ALA A 682 6.55 29.21 33.72
C ALA A 682 5.31 29.13 32.79
N LEU A 683 4.11 28.98 33.35
CA LEU A 683 2.89 28.93 32.55
C LEU A 683 2.56 30.33 31.98
N PRO A 684 2.21 30.44 30.68
CA PRO A 684 1.86 31.70 30.05
C PRO A 684 0.55 32.22 30.63
N ALA A 685 0.31 33.54 30.58
CA ALA A 685 -0.87 34.16 31.19
C ALA A 685 -2.21 33.53 30.76
N TRP A 686 -2.28 32.96 29.55
CA TRP A 686 -3.46 32.28 29.04
C TRP A 686 -3.73 30.89 29.61
N ALA A 687 -2.77 30.30 30.33
CA ALA A 687 -2.89 29.02 31.02
C ALA A 687 -3.98 29.01 32.09
N THR A 688 -4.40 30.19 32.56
CA THR A 688 -5.54 30.38 33.46
C THR A 688 -6.86 29.89 32.87
N ASN A 689 -7.02 29.94 31.54
CA ASN A 689 -8.18 29.35 30.85
C ASN A 689 -8.23 27.81 30.95
N CYS A 690 -7.13 27.19 31.39
CA CYS A 690 -6.95 25.76 31.60
C CYS A 690 -6.71 25.44 33.09
N ASP A 691 -7.25 26.26 34.00
CA ASP A 691 -7.07 26.19 35.46
C ASP A 691 -5.60 26.16 35.92
N SER A 692 -4.66 26.60 35.07
CA SER A 692 -3.21 26.47 35.28
C SER A 692 -2.75 25.03 35.54
N LYS A 693 -3.51 24.02 35.09
CA LYS A 693 -3.17 22.60 35.22
C LYS A 693 -2.33 22.15 34.01
N PRO A 694 -1.04 21.80 34.19
CA PRO A 694 -0.16 21.40 33.09
C PRO A 694 -0.69 20.20 32.28
N SER A 695 -1.40 19.28 32.94
CA SER A 695 -2.02 18.10 32.32
C SER A 695 -3.15 18.46 31.36
N GLN A 696 -3.98 19.45 31.68
CA GLN A 696 -5.05 19.93 30.79
C GLN A 696 -4.48 20.70 29.60
N ILE A 697 -3.48 21.54 29.85
CA ILE A 697 -2.79 22.30 28.79
C ILE A 697 -2.11 21.34 27.80
N SER A 698 -1.39 20.33 28.30
CA SER A 698 -0.72 19.32 27.46
C SER A 698 -1.70 18.52 26.60
N LYS A 699 -2.83 18.11 27.19
CA LYS A 699 -3.92 17.39 26.51
C LYS A 699 -4.50 18.21 25.36
N GLU A 700 -4.93 19.45 25.63
CA GLU A 700 -5.57 20.30 24.61
C GLU A 700 -4.55 20.86 23.58
N CYS A 701 -3.29 21.09 23.98
CA CYS A 701 -2.20 21.38 23.05
C CYS A 701 -1.99 20.24 22.05
N SER A 702 -2.07 18.98 22.49
CA SER A 702 -1.95 17.82 21.62
C SER A 702 -3.12 17.69 20.63
N CYS A 703 -4.28 18.25 20.97
CA CYS A 703 -5.49 18.25 20.14
C CYS A 703 -5.49 19.31 19.05
N TYR A 704 -4.94 20.50 19.31
CA TYR A 704 -5.11 21.68 18.44
C TYR A 704 -3.81 22.27 17.90
N TRP A 705 -2.65 21.67 18.21
CA TRP A 705 -1.35 22.08 17.67
C TRP A 705 -1.20 21.68 16.20
N THR A 706 -1.03 22.68 15.34
CA THR A 706 -0.92 22.50 13.88
C THR A 706 0.53 22.50 13.37
N GLY A 707 1.53 22.53 14.27
CA GLY A 707 2.96 22.56 13.91
C GLY A 707 3.43 23.86 13.25
N ALA A 708 2.54 24.85 13.09
CA ALA A 708 2.86 26.15 12.52
C ALA A 708 3.41 27.09 13.61
N GLY A 709 4.72 27.04 13.85
CA GLY A 709 5.43 28.15 14.48
C GLY A 709 5.51 29.31 13.49
N GLY A 710 4.66 30.32 13.66
CA GLY A 710 4.74 31.58 12.93
C GLY A 710 6.08 32.26 13.19
N ALA A 711 6.64 32.89 12.15
CA ALA A 711 7.80 33.77 12.28
C ALA A 711 7.50 34.87 13.33
N PRO A 712 8.44 35.22 14.22
CA PRO A 712 8.19 36.26 15.21
C PRO A 712 8.05 37.61 14.53
N VAL A 713 6.94 38.29 14.82
CA VAL A 713 6.72 39.72 14.55
C VAL A 713 7.79 40.50 15.32
N THR A 714 8.72 41.10 14.60
CA THR A 714 9.70 42.03 15.16
C THR A 714 9.10 43.43 15.15
N THR A 715 8.87 43.98 16.34
CA THR A 715 8.65 45.40 16.55
C THR A 715 9.90 46.18 16.18
N ARG A 716 9.71 47.30 15.45
CA ARG A 716 10.77 48.26 15.07
C ARG A 716 11.49 48.79 16.31
N ALA A 717 12.82 48.72 16.28
CA ALA A 717 13.70 49.63 17.00
C ALA A 717 15.00 49.85 16.21
N GLY A 718 15.24 51.10 15.82
CA GLY A 718 16.57 51.70 15.58
C GLY A 718 17.36 51.23 14.37
N ASP A 719 17.32 52.03 13.30
CA ASP A 719 18.30 52.03 12.21
C ASP A 719 19.73 52.24 12.71
N TYR A 720 20.61 51.28 12.44
CA TYR A 720 22.04 51.55 12.22
C TYR A 720 22.50 50.78 10.99
N SER A 721 22.76 51.53 9.92
CA SER A 721 23.23 51.04 8.64
C SER A 721 24.67 50.52 8.74
N TRP A 722 24.89 49.25 8.40
CA TRP A 722 26.21 48.77 7.99
C TRP A 722 26.14 48.22 6.58
N ARG A 723 26.86 48.89 5.66
CA ARG A 723 27.07 48.48 4.27
C ARG A 723 27.62 47.05 4.22
N ARG A 724 26.93 46.16 3.50
CA ARG A 724 27.45 44.85 3.09
C ARG A 724 28.59 45.04 2.11
N GLN A 725 29.82 44.77 2.57
CA GLN A 725 30.91 44.39 1.68
C GLN A 725 30.98 42.85 1.66
N ARG A 726 30.67 42.25 0.50
CA ARG A 726 30.86 40.82 0.26
C ARG A 726 32.35 40.48 0.42
N ARG A 727 32.71 39.70 1.44
CA ARG A 727 33.93 38.88 1.42
C ARG A 727 33.55 37.41 1.52
N ARG A 728 34.23 36.61 0.71
CA ARG A 728 34.05 35.17 0.57
C ARG A 728 34.41 34.48 1.88
N HIS A 729 33.62 33.46 2.20
CA HIS A 729 33.86 32.52 3.26
C HIS A 729 34.99 31.58 2.81
N THR A 730 36.25 31.94 3.09
CA THR A 730 37.43 31.08 2.96
C THR A 730 38.45 31.49 4.01
N ASP A 731 38.85 30.53 4.83
CA ASP A 731 40.04 30.51 5.68
C ASP A 731 40.15 31.53 6.82
N TRP A 732 39.89 31.05 8.04
CA TRP A 732 40.52 31.61 9.24
C TRP A 732 41.91 30.95 9.36
N PRO A 733 43.03 31.70 9.31
CA PRO A 733 44.35 31.10 9.25
C PRO A 733 44.72 30.59 10.65
N TYR A 734 44.52 29.29 10.86
CA TYR A 734 44.98 28.59 12.07
C TYR A 734 46.26 27.82 11.76
N HIS A 735 47.30 28.57 11.41
CA HIS A 735 48.67 28.15 11.58
C HIS A 735 49.38 29.31 12.25
N ASP A 736 49.94 29.04 13.42
CA ASP A 736 50.94 29.88 14.10
C ASP A 736 50.49 30.91 15.15
N LEU A 737 49.75 30.47 16.18
CA LEU A 737 49.66 31.23 17.45
C LEU A 737 51.03 31.37 18.16
N ALA A 738 52.06 30.60 17.77
CA ALA A 738 53.40 30.75 18.32
C ALA A 738 54.18 31.92 17.69
N GLN A 739 53.86 32.34 16.46
CA GLN A 739 54.48 33.50 15.80
C GLN A 739 53.85 34.85 16.16
N VAL A 740 52.57 34.88 16.57
CA VAL A 740 51.87 36.15 16.87
C VAL A 740 52.22 36.71 18.25
N PHE A 741 52.59 35.86 19.21
CA PHE A 741 52.96 36.27 20.57
C PHE A 741 54.45 36.02 20.83
N GLY A 742 55.30 36.87 20.25
CA GLY A 742 56.75 36.84 20.42
C GLY A 742 57.20 37.20 21.84
N ARG A 743 57.14 36.21 22.75
CA ARG A 743 57.95 35.99 23.97
C ARG A 743 57.26 34.90 24.81
N TRP A 744 57.81 33.68 24.82
CA TRP A 744 57.36 32.61 25.72
C TRP A 744 58.03 32.74 27.09
N PHE A 745 57.20 32.78 28.14
CA PHE A 745 57.66 32.73 29.53
C PHE A 745 57.71 31.27 29.98
N ALA A 746 58.91 30.69 29.97
CA ALA A 746 59.15 29.35 30.50
C ALA A 746 59.25 29.40 32.03
N THR A 747 58.34 28.73 32.73
CA THR A 747 58.33 28.71 34.20
C THR A 747 58.80 27.36 34.74
N SER A 748 59.80 27.37 35.63
CA SER A 748 60.29 26.15 36.29
C SER A 748 59.39 25.69 37.44
N LYS A 749 58.55 26.59 38.00
CA LYS A 749 57.53 26.32 39.03
C LYS A 749 56.16 26.86 38.60
N ALA A 750 55.09 26.28 39.15
CA ALA A 750 53.72 26.76 38.94
C ALA A 750 53.57 28.21 39.44
N ILE A 751 52.85 29.04 38.70
CA ILE A 751 52.51 30.40 39.15
C ILE A 751 51.28 30.30 40.06
N THR A 752 51.43 30.67 41.34
CA THR A 752 50.32 30.74 42.28
C THR A 752 49.70 32.14 42.25
N VAL A 753 48.40 32.22 42.00
CA VAL A 753 47.61 33.46 41.94
C VAL A 753 46.70 33.51 43.17
N THR A 754 46.88 34.54 44.00
CA THR A 754 46.12 34.72 45.25
C THR A 754 44.97 35.72 45.14
N ALA A 755 44.97 36.63 44.16
CA ALA A 755 43.92 37.63 43.97
C ALA A 755 43.56 37.83 42.49
N SER A 756 44.42 38.49 41.71
CA SER A 756 44.23 38.62 40.26
C SER A 756 45.57 38.55 39.54
N PHE A 757 45.58 37.95 38.35
CA PHE A 757 46.73 37.88 37.47
C PHE A 757 46.28 38.14 36.03
N ASP A 758 46.86 39.16 35.41
CA ASP A 758 46.70 39.45 33.99
C ASP A 758 48.00 39.09 33.25
N GLY A 759 47.91 38.16 32.31
CA GLY A 759 49.05 37.70 31.52
C GLY A 759 49.37 38.56 30.32
N ASP A 760 48.61 39.62 30.03
CA ASP A 760 48.88 40.55 28.93
C ASP A 760 48.99 39.83 27.57
N MET A 761 48.16 38.79 27.38
CA MET A 761 48.15 37.84 26.25
C MET A 761 49.50 37.13 25.98
N LYS A 762 50.38 37.05 26.97
CA LYS A 762 51.67 36.34 26.85
C LYS A 762 51.47 34.83 26.90
N MET A 763 52.39 34.12 26.25
CA MET A 763 52.43 32.67 26.21
C MET A 763 53.23 32.11 27.39
N TYR A 764 52.62 31.22 28.17
CA TYR A 764 53.23 30.59 29.34
C TYR A 764 53.38 29.09 29.09
N ASP A 765 54.57 28.58 29.39
CA ASP A 765 54.89 27.18 29.17
C ASP A 765 55.72 26.59 30.31
N ARG A 766 55.60 25.29 30.57
CA ARG A 766 56.52 24.60 31.49
C ARG A 766 57.69 24.12 30.65
N SER A 767 58.92 24.30 31.12
CA SER A 767 60.15 23.96 30.36
C SER A 767 60.36 22.45 30.09
N ARG A 768 59.33 21.61 30.16
CA ARG A 768 59.37 20.14 29.94
C ARG A 768 58.28 19.71 28.96
N LYS A 769 58.66 18.96 27.92
CA LYS A 769 57.74 18.42 26.92
C LYS A 769 56.62 17.56 27.54
N CYS A 770 55.38 17.80 27.13
CA CYS A 770 54.25 16.94 27.47
C CYS A 770 54.35 15.61 26.70
N HIS A 771 54.22 14.47 27.42
CA HIS A 771 54.18 13.14 26.82
C HIS A 771 52.76 12.54 26.97
N PRO A 772 52.09 12.14 25.86
CA PRO A 772 50.70 11.66 25.91
C PRO A 772 50.55 10.21 26.42
N TRP A 773 51.64 9.43 26.54
CA TRP A 773 51.61 8.02 26.93
C TRP A 773 52.84 7.64 27.76
N HIS A 774 52.66 7.24 29.02
CA HIS A 774 53.57 6.31 29.66
C HIS A 774 52.82 5.42 30.67
N PRO A 775 52.90 4.07 30.53
CA PRO A 775 52.42 3.12 31.52
C PRO A 775 53.37 3.06 32.73
N ARG A 776 52.83 2.51 33.81
CA ARG A 776 53.36 2.37 35.18
C ARG A 776 54.71 1.62 35.25
N PHE A 777 55.49 1.89 36.31
CA PHE A 777 56.70 1.21 36.83
C PHE A 777 58.10 1.64 36.31
N VAL A 778 58.82 2.37 37.16
CA VAL A 778 60.28 2.22 37.32
C VAL A 778 60.54 1.94 38.80
N LEU A 779 61.15 0.79 39.08
CA LEU A 779 61.62 0.36 40.38
C LEU A 779 62.65 1.37 40.95
N GLY A 780 62.49 1.75 42.22
CA GLY A 780 63.64 2.17 43.05
C GLY A 780 64.03 3.65 43.08
N ARG A 781 63.12 4.62 42.94
CA ARG A 781 63.41 6.02 43.36
C ARG A 781 62.27 6.65 44.18
N PRO A 782 62.55 7.25 45.35
CA PRO A 782 61.53 7.93 46.13
C PRO A 782 61.11 9.24 45.43
N ARG A 783 59.80 9.42 45.27
CA ARG A 783 59.06 10.69 45.06
C ARG A 783 59.86 11.84 44.44
N LEU A 784 59.82 11.99 43.11
CA LEU A 784 60.15 13.27 42.47
C LEU A 784 59.03 13.72 41.52
N ALA A 785 58.47 14.89 41.85
CA ALA A 785 57.57 15.74 41.08
C ALA A 785 56.17 15.18 40.77
N ARG A 786 55.22 15.43 41.70
CA ARG A 786 53.82 15.71 41.34
C ARG A 786 53.84 16.59 40.09
N ARG A 787 53.15 16.19 39.02
CA ARG A 787 52.85 17.08 37.90
C ARG A 787 52.21 18.33 38.52
N MET A 788 52.85 19.48 38.30
CA MET A 788 52.43 20.75 38.86
C MET A 788 51.86 21.57 37.71
N PRO A 789 50.66 22.14 37.88
CA PRO A 789 49.99 22.86 36.82
C PRO A 789 50.75 24.13 36.42
N CYS A 790 50.45 24.70 35.26
CA CYS A 790 50.99 25.98 34.83
C CYS A 790 50.59 27.12 35.78
N PHE A 791 49.30 27.13 36.17
CA PHE A 791 48.75 28.07 37.15
C PHE A 791 48.02 27.36 38.29
N ILE A 792 48.18 27.87 39.51
CA ILE A 792 47.41 27.48 40.70
C ILE A 792 46.65 28.72 41.18
N LEU A 793 45.33 28.68 41.10
CA LEU A 793 44.46 29.74 41.61
C LEU A 793 43.98 29.36 43.01
N GLU A 794 44.25 30.23 43.98
CA GLU A 794 43.66 30.13 45.32
C GLU A 794 42.17 30.53 45.29
N ASP A 795 41.45 30.37 46.40
CA ASP A 795 40.03 30.70 46.46
C ASP A 795 39.76 32.17 46.12
N SER A 796 38.77 32.39 45.26
CA SER A 796 38.34 33.67 44.69
C SER A 796 39.37 34.38 43.79
N ALA A 797 40.42 33.69 43.32
CA ALA A 797 41.41 34.27 42.42
C ALA A 797 40.92 34.40 40.95
N THR A 798 41.44 35.40 40.23
CA THR A 798 41.10 35.67 38.81
C THR A 798 42.32 35.57 37.91
N LEU A 799 42.20 34.85 36.78
CA LEU A 799 43.21 34.75 35.72
C LEU A 799 42.68 35.37 34.42
N SER A 800 43.38 36.35 33.85
CA SER A 800 42.94 37.06 32.66
C SER A 800 44.02 37.14 31.57
N ASN A 801 43.61 37.09 30.30
CA ASN A 801 44.45 37.33 29.12
C ASN A 801 45.75 36.52 29.13
N VAL A 802 45.63 35.19 29.15
CA VAL A 802 46.79 34.27 29.18
C VAL A 802 46.72 33.33 27.99
N VAL A 803 47.85 33.08 27.34
CA VAL A 803 47.99 31.97 26.38
C VAL A 803 48.82 30.87 27.03
N ILE A 804 48.33 29.64 27.04
CA ILE A 804 48.97 28.48 27.66
C ILE A 804 49.47 27.56 26.55
N GLY A 805 50.77 27.30 26.57
CA GLY A 805 51.51 26.59 25.54
C GLY A 805 51.39 25.06 25.57
N PRO A 806 51.98 24.39 24.57
CA PRO A 806 51.88 22.94 24.38
C PRO A 806 52.68 22.12 25.41
N ASN A 807 53.60 22.74 26.18
CA ASN A 807 54.37 22.07 27.23
C ASN A 807 53.84 22.44 28.62
N GLN A 808 52.54 22.71 28.77
CA GLN A 808 51.92 23.15 30.02
C GLN A 808 51.93 22.14 31.19
N ALA A 809 52.34 20.90 30.95
CA ALA A 809 52.20 19.76 31.86
C ALA A 809 50.72 19.51 32.25
N GLU A 810 50.23 20.11 33.33
CA GLU A 810 48.80 20.19 33.68
C GLU A 810 48.39 21.67 33.51
N GLY A 811 47.24 21.99 32.93
CA GLY A 811 46.93 23.38 32.59
C GLY A 811 46.73 24.30 33.80
N VAL A 812 45.49 24.50 34.23
CA VAL A 812 45.14 25.41 35.34
C VAL A 812 44.47 24.64 36.47
N HIS A 813 44.88 24.84 37.72
CA HIS A 813 44.19 24.29 38.90
C HIS A 813 43.54 25.38 39.73
N CYS A 814 42.22 25.30 39.93
CA CYS A 814 41.52 26.13 40.89
C CYS A 814 41.31 25.35 42.20
N LYS A 815 41.93 25.81 43.28
CA LYS A 815 41.80 25.21 44.62
C LYS A 815 40.46 25.56 45.28
N GLY A 816 39.96 26.77 45.03
CA GLY A 816 38.63 27.23 45.43
C GLY A 816 37.85 27.77 44.23
N LYS A 817 36.89 28.66 44.46
CA LYS A 817 36.19 29.41 43.41
C LYS A 817 37.21 30.21 42.61
N CYS A 818 37.12 30.25 41.30
CA CYS A 818 38.01 31.06 40.48
C CYS A 818 37.28 31.64 39.27
N THR A 819 37.81 32.75 38.76
CA THR A 819 37.33 33.38 37.54
C THR A 819 38.41 33.39 36.47
N ILE A 820 38.05 33.02 35.25
CA ILE A 820 38.96 32.95 34.11
C ILE A 820 38.39 33.81 33.00
N ASN A 821 39.15 34.79 32.55
CA ASN A 821 38.73 35.72 31.51
C ASN A 821 39.70 35.65 30.32
N ASN A 822 39.21 35.31 29.14
CA ASN A 822 40.00 35.33 27.90
C ASN A 822 41.33 34.55 27.99
N VAL A 823 41.27 33.28 28.42
CA VAL A 823 42.45 32.39 28.49
C VAL A 823 42.41 31.38 27.34
N TRP A 824 43.55 31.19 26.69
CA TRP A 824 43.70 30.37 25.48
C TRP A 824 44.66 29.21 25.71
N TRP A 825 44.27 27.99 25.34
CA TRP A 825 45.12 26.80 25.39
C TRP A 825 45.46 26.33 23.99
N SER A 826 46.72 26.43 23.59
CA SER A 826 47.15 26.12 22.22
C SER A 826 47.20 24.62 21.90
N ASP A 827 47.51 23.79 22.90
CA ASP A 827 47.56 22.33 22.79
C ASP A 827 47.44 21.69 24.19
N ILE A 828 46.47 20.79 24.41
CA ILE A 828 46.12 20.28 25.73
C ILE A 828 46.75 18.91 26.00
N CYS A 829 47.61 18.85 27.02
CA CYS A 829 48.35 17.65 27.38
C CYS A 829 47.49 16.56 28.06
N GLU A 830 46.79 16.92 29.14
CA GLU A 830 45.92 16.02 29.90
C GLU A 830 44.56 16.69 30.08
N ASP A 831 44.53 17.75 30.91
CA ASP A 831 43.35 18.60 31.15
C ASP A 831 43.74 20.08 31.02
N ALA A 832 42.89 20.90 30.42
CA ALA A 832 43.13 22.35 30.30
C ALA A 832 42.92 23.05 31.65
N ILE A 833 41.88 22.66 32.37
CA ILE A 833 41.58 23.20 33.69
C ILE A 833 40.95 22.15 34.60
N THR A 834 41.38 22.15 35.87
CA THR A 834 40.80 21.33 36.93
C THR A 834 40.23 22.19 38.07
N PHE A 835 38.96 22.00 38.38
CA PHE A 835 38.28 22.61 39.53
C PHE A 835 38.30 21.68 40.74
N LYS A 836 38.82 22.17 41.86
CA LYS A 836 38.93 21.44 43.15
C LYS A 836 38.16 22.12 44.29
N GLN A 837 37.32 23.12 43.96
CA GLN A 837 36.50 23.85 44.92
C GLN A 837 35.55 22.91 45.69
N MET A 838 35.18 23.24 46.93
CA MET A 838 34.28 22.41 47.75
C MET A 838 32.82 22.90 47.72
N SER A 839 32.57 24.12 47.27
CA SER A 839 31.26 24.75 47.08
C SER A 839 31.41 26.05 46.27
N GLY A 840 30.29 26.65 45.83
CA GLY A 840 30.27 27.93 45.11
C GLY A 840 30.31 27.81 43.58
N THR A 841 30.39 28.96 42.90
CA THR A 841 30.41 29.06 41.43
C THR A 841 31.75 29.61 40.95
N SER A 842 32.41 28.89 40.05
CA SER A 842 33.54 29.38 39.26
C SER A 842 33.08 29.83 37.87
N CYS A 843 33.79 30.76 37.24
CA CYS A 843 33.39 31.37 35.97
C CYS A 843 34.50 31.27 34.92
N ILE A 844 34.14 30.89 33.69
CA ILE A 844 34.99 30.96 32.50
C ILE A 844 34.29 31.89 31.49
N ASN A 845 34.92 33.03 31.20
CA ASN A 845 34.39 34.08 30.33
C ASN A 845 35.34 34.33 29.15
N GLY A 846 34.96 33.89 27.95
CA GLY A 846 35.81 34.06 26.77
C GLY A 846 36.99 33.08 26.71
N GLY A 847 37.84 33.24 25.70
CA GLY A 847 39.01 32.38 25.48
C GLY A 847 38.69 31.12 24.67
N GLY A 848 39.63 30.18 24.62
CA GLY A 848 39.42 28.93 23.91
C GLY A 848 40.48 27.86 24.07
N ALA A 849 40.16 26.64 23.64
CA ALA A 849 40.98 25.45 23.80
C ALA A 849 41.11 24.64 22.51
N PHE A 850 42.32 24.14 22.26
CA PHE A 850 42.66 23.34 21.09
C PHE A 850 43.35 22.02 21.49
N LYS A 851 43.12 20.96 20.72
CA LYS A 851 43.83 19.66 20.79
C LYS A 851 43.80 19.01 22.17
N ALA A 852 42.60 18.71 22.68
CA ALA A 852 42.43 18.00 23.95
C ALA A 852 42.12 16.52 23.72
N SER A 853 43.11 15.64 23.90
CA SER A 853 42.94 14.20 23.67
C SER A 853 41.86 13.53 24.52
N ASP A 854 41.62 14.00 25.76
CA ASP A 854 40.54 13.50 26.64
C ASP A 854 39.55 14.59 27.04
N LYS A 855 39.95 15.57 27.86
CA LYS A 855 39.02 16.54 28.45
C LYS A 855 39.61 17.94 28.59
N ILE A 856 38.78 18.96 28.37
CA ILE A 856 39.17 20.36 28.56
C ILE A 856 38.98 20.72 30.03
N ILE A 857 37.78 20.53 30.58
CA ILE A 857 37.43 20.88 31.96
C ILE A 857 37.27 19.61 32.81
N GLN A 858 38.07 19.49 33.87
CA GLN A 858 37.98 18.41 34.85
C GLN A 858 37.41 18.93 36.19
N PHE A 859 36.36 18.28 36.68
CA PHE A 859 35.78 18.58 37.99
C PHE A 859 36.20 17.51 38.98
N ASN A 860 37.06 17.90 39.92
CA ASN A 860 37.54 17.07 41.02
C ASN A 860 37.01 17.54 42.39
N GLY A 861 36.24 18.63 42.42
CA GLY A 861 35.57 19.18 43.61
C GLY A 861 34.03 19.17 43.49
N ARG A 862 33.35 19.94 44.34
CA ARG A 862 31.90 20.17 44.39
C ARG A 862 31.54 21.60 43.89
N GLY A 863 30.27 21.92 43.68
CA GLY A 863 29.82 23.25 43.22
C GLY A 863 29.61 23.37 41.70
N THR A 864 29.46 24.60 41.21
CA THR A 864 29.04 24.92 39.83
C THR A 864 30.16 25.63 39.05
N VAL A 865 30.22 25.45 37.74
CA VAL A 865 31.08 26.23 36.83
C VAL A 865 30.22 26.80 35.71
N SER A 866 30.25 28.12 35.54
CA SER A 866 29.59 28.82 34.45
C SER A 866 30.59 29.06 33.32
N VAL A 867 30.27 28.62 32.10
CA VAL A 867 31.12 28.81 30.91
C VAL A 867 30.37 29.66 29.89
N LYS A 868 30.95 30.81 29.54
CA LYS A 868 30.35 31.80 28.64
C LYS A 868 31.35 32.21 27.55
N ASN A 869 30.89 32.27 26.30
CA ASN A 869 31.68 32.74 25.13
C ASN A 869 33.03 32.00 24.92
N PHE A 870 33.12 30.72 25.27
CA PHE A 870 34.33 29.90 25.15
C PHE A 870 34.38 29.13 23.82
N TYR A 871 35.52 29.15 23.12
CA TYR A 871 35.72 28.43 21.86
C TYR A 871 36.49 27.13 22.08
N ALA A 872 36.04 26.00 21.50
CA ALA A 872 36.74 24.72 21.62
C ALA A 872 36.84 24.03 20.26
N ASN A 873 38.02 23.49 19.92
CA ASN A 873 38.29 22.81 18.65
C ASN A 873 39.23 21.61 18.89
N ASP A 874 38.99 20.49 18.22
CA ASP A 874 39.76 19.24 18.33
C ASP A 874 39.87 18.73 19.79
N TYR A 875 38.77 18.18 20.34
CA TYR A 875 38.71 17.73 21.73
C TYR A 875 37.89 16.45 21.92
N GLY A 876 38.22 15.67 22.97
CA GLY A 876 37.42 14.51 23.39
C GLY A 876 36.14 14.89 24.14
N LYS A 877 36.27 15.64 25.25
CA LYS A 877 35.15 16.10 26.10
C LYS A 877 35.36 17.55 26.53
N VAL A 878 34.31 18.36 26.48
CA VAL A 878 34.37 19.74 26.98
C VAL A 878 34.51 19.76 28.51
N ALA A 879 33.75 18.91 29.19
CA ALA A 879 33.72 18.84 30.65
C ALA A 879 33.55 17.40 31.14
N ARG A 880 34.19 17.05 32.26
CA ARG A 880 34.06 15.75 32.91
C ARG A 880 34.09 15.88 34.43
N SER A 881 33.11 15.30 35.10
CA SER A 881 33.15 15.07 36.55
C SER A 881 33.94 13.80 36.87
N CYS A 882 34.73 13.83 37.95
CA CYS A 882 35.61 12.74 38.35
C CYS A 882 34.85 11.42 38.54
N GLY A 883 35.37 10.34 37.94
CA GLY A 883 34.71 9.03 37.96
C GLY A 883 34.73 8.31 39.32
N CYS A 884 35.47 8.79 40.31
CA CYS A 884 35.59 8.16 41.62
C CYS A 884 34.27 8.19 42.41
N SER A 885 33.87 7.01 42.88
CA SER A 885 32.62 6.66 43.60
C SER A 885 32.37 7.37 44.94
N LYS A 886 33.21 8.33 45.36
CA LYS A 886 33.08 9.06 46.64
C LYS A 886 32.51 10.48 46.55
N LEU A 887 32.19 11.00 45.36
CA LEU A 887 31.73 12.39 45.17
C LEU A 887 30.45 12.54 44.32
N ARG A 888 29.69 11.46 44.07
CA ARG A 888 28.50 11.45 43.20
C ARG A 888 27.19 11.87 43.87
N GLN A 889 27.19 12.92 44.68
CA GLN A 889 25.95 13.58 45.08
C GLN A 889 26.12 15.10 44.97
N LEU A 890 25.25 15.69 44.15
CA LEU A 890 24.98 17.11 43.92
C LEU A 890 26.07 17.91 43.18
N GLN A 891 25.98 17.91 41.84
CA GLN A 891 26.51 18.97 40.98
C GLN A 891 25.41 19.37 39.97
N ARG A 892 24.96 20.62 40.02
CA ARG A 892 24.22 21.30 38.93
C ARG A 892 25.18 22.24 38.21
#